data_AF-A0A2A2RBK8-F1
#
_entry.id   AF-A0A2A2RBK8-F1
#
_cell.length_a   1.000
_cell.length_b   1.000
_cell.length_c   1.000
_cell.angle_alpha   90.00
_cell.angle_beta   90.00
_cell.angle_gamma   90.00
#
_symmetry.space_group_name_H-M   'P 1'
#
loop_
_entity.id
_entity.type
_entity.pdbx_description
1 polymer ?
#
loop_
_entity_poly.entity_id
_entity_poly.type
_entity_poly.pdbx_seq_one_letter_code
_entity_poly.pdbx_strand_id
1 'polypeptide(L)'
;MAYGLGLTVQVGERGQIYTSEDLRLWHPRASGTTNALRGTAFFGNRLLITGERGTVLWADSLEEFQRLDLGTADWLEGVAASSSLAVAVGDNGAAYSSSTGTNWTRETTGFTNWLRGVTTGNNLFVAVGEGGRIATRAANGNWSVENSGTGQHLNRVAFIGSQFWAVGDAGTVLVGSTSGRTWTPHTGFTTTNALNAVAGTNDYLVIVGDREVRLQNGSGGWTDEVRDNTASPAPNWTFYSASWQGSLHFIAGRSGMMLEGIKTNAATPTLWTQRETPIRNWLWDVLRLPEFYVATGDRGTVMTSADGVNWELELVPDAATNSVLLGVGGTTNGLVAAGSGGRILFSPGIATSVVSTNVIAGVTNFATNTSSTLAIDWVAATTPTTNDLQAIAVRSGRWVVGGASGTVLTSGDGTNWAAQASGSPAFLSGGAVLGSLFVLTGDRGTILTSSDGTNWFPQSSGTTNWVYRVRALNDRLVAVGEGGVILTSTNGTNWSSLVSGTTRLLNAVDYLGDSYYAVGVQGTVLQSGNLTTWTNLGTLTTKSLYGVAGTSNQIVAVGIEGVALRSLLTAAVEPVSFTRFSRSSGQNLLLLSGLVDRRVTLERSTTLTNWVEGVTFEFIDRSGTLLLLEAPDTSGAPREFFRGRMVP
;
A
#
# COMPACT_ATOMS: atom_id res chain seq x y z
N MET A 1 -3.76 -8.80 -13.35
CA MET A 1 -4.14 -7.45 -13.84
C MET A 1 -4.90 -7.62 -15.15
N ALA A 2 -5.84 -6.73 -15.46
CA ALA A 2 -6.48 -6.63 -16.77
C ALA A 2 -6.47 -5.17 -17.24
N TYR A 3 -6.50 -4.98 -18.57
CA TYR A 3 -6.68 -3.69 -19.21
C TYR A 3 -7.77 -3.79 -20.27
N GLY A 4 -8.68 -2.81 -20.27
CA GLY A 4 -9.79 -2.73 -21.21
C GLY A 4 -10.59 -1.47 -20.96
N LEU A 5 -11.26 -0.94 -21.99
CA LEU A 5 -12.12 0.24 -21.86
C LEU A 5 -11.39 1.50 -21.33
N GLY A 6 -10.08 1.60 -21.52
CA GLY A 6 -9.26 2.69 -20.96
C GLY A 6 -8.97 2.55 -19.45
N LEU A 7 -9.32 1.41 -18.85
CA LEU A 7 -9.19 1.14 -17.43
C LEU A 7 -8.21 -0.01 -17.18
N THR A 8 -7.30 0.18 -16.24
CA THR A 8 -6.45 -0.88 -15.70
C THR A 8 -6.96 -1.32 -14.33
N VAL A 9 -7.05 -2.62 -14.12
CA VAL A 9 -7.51 -3.22 -12.87
C VAL A 9 -6.43 -4.14 -12.31
N GLN A 10 -6.06 -3.91 -11.06
CA GLN A 10 -5.25 -4.81 -10.25
C GLN A 10 -6.09 -5.40 -9.12
N VAL A 11 -5.83 -6.66 -8.83
CA VAL A 11 -6.45 -7.39 -7.74
C VAL A 11 -5.36 -8.11 -6.96
N GLY A 12 -5.58 -8.33 -5.67
CA GLY A 12 -4.57 -8.94 -4.82
C GLY A 12 -5.12 -9.59 -3.57
N GLU A 13 -4.23 -9.76 -2.60
CA GLU A 13 -4.56 -10.38 -1.31
C GLU A 13 -5.60 -9.55 -0.54
N ARG A 14 -6.30 -10.22 0.38
CA ARG A 14 -7.24 -9.58 1.31
C ARG A 14 -8.33 -8.72 0.65
N GLY A 15 -8.81 -9.15 -0.52
CA GLY A 15 -9.88 -8.47 -1.24
C GLY A 15 -9.45 -7.15 -1.88
N GLN A 16 -8.16 -6.88 -2.04
CA GLN A 16 -7.70 -5.61 -2.61
C GLN A 16 -8.04 -5.51 -4.09
N ILE A 17 -8.67 -4.41 -4.47
CA ILE A 17 -8.92 -4.01 -5.86
C ILE A 17 -8.40 -2.58 -6.02
N TYR A 18 -7.61 -2.35 -7.06
CA TYR A 18 -7.16 -1.03 -7.44
C TYR A 18 -7.45 -0.80 -8.93
N THR A 19 -7.96 0.38 -9.24
CA THR A 19 -8.29 0.79 -10.62
C THR A 19 -7.55 2.06 -10.99
N SER A 20 -7.07 2.15 -12.22
CA SER A 20 -6.37 3.33 -12.72
C SER A 20 -6.66 3.54 -14.20
N GLU A 21 -6.91 4.80 -14.58
CA GLU A 21 -7.11 5.22 -15.98
C GLU A 21 -5.80 5.72 -16.62
N ASP A 22 -4.83 6.17 -15.80
CA ASP A 22 -3.58 6.80 -16.24
C ASP A 22 -2.29 6.06 -15.82
N LEU A 23 -2.45 4.96 -15.08
CA LEU A 23 -1.40 4.13 -14.47
C LEU A 23 -0.50 4.87 -13.47
N ARG A 24 -0.89 6.09 -13.06
CA ARG A 24 -0.23 6.89 -12.04
C ARG A 24 -1.08 6.91 -10.78
N LEU A 25 -2.30 7.40 -10.89
CA LEU A 25 -3.24 7.44 -9.77
C LEU A 25 -4.01 6.12 -9.71
N TRP A 26 -3.90 5.44 -8.57
CA TRP A 26 -4.59 4.18 -8.29
C TRP A 26 -5.64 4.39 -7.23
N HIS A 27 -6.89 4.13 -7.60
CA HIS A 27 -8.03 4.25 -6.69
C HIS A 27 -8.38 2.89 -6.10
N PRO A 28 -8.39 2.74 -4.76
CA PRO A 28 -8.86 1.52 -4.12
C PRO A 28 -10.37 1.35 -4.35
N ARG A 29 -10.82 0.10 -4.53
CA ARG A 29 -12.23 -0.25 -4.66
C ARG A 29 -12.62 -1.26 -3.58
N ALA A 30 -13.80 -1.04 -3.00
CA ALA A 30 -14.37 -1.96 -2.02
C ALA A 30 -14.80 -3.25 -2.71
N SER A 31 -14.27 -4.38 -2.25
CA SER A 31 -14.62 -5.71 -2.79
C SER A 31 -15.67 -6.44 -1.96
N GLY A 32 -15.95 -5.97 -0.74
CA GLY A 32 -16.84 -6.67 0.20
C GLY A 32 -16.32 -8.05 0.65
N THR A 33 -15.02 -8.32 0.53
CA THR A 33 -14.41 -9.59 0.93
C THR A 33 -12.99 -9.41 1.47
N THR A 34 -12.55 -10.36 2.29
CA THR A 34 -11.14 -10.48 2.72
C THR A 34 -10.44 -11.68 2.06
N ASN A 35 -11.12 -12.42 1.18
CA ASN A 35 -10.51 -13.49 0.42
C ASN A 35 -9.53 -12.92 -0.60
N ALA A 36 -8.43 -13.61 -0.91
CA ALA A 36 -7.53 -13.14 -1.96
C ALA A 36 -8.22 -13.20 -3.32
N LEU A 37 -8.00 -12.17 -4.12
CA LEU A 37 -8.49 -12.05 -5.49
C LEU A 37 -7.34 -12.44 -6.43
N ARG A 38 -7.64 -13.25 -7.45
CA ARG A 38 -6.65 -13.99 -8.25
C ARG A 38 -6.75 -13.67 -9.74
N GLY A 39 -7.95 -13.68 -10.30
CA GLY A 39 -8.20 -13.48 -11.73
C GLY A 39 -9.01 -12.22 -12.02
N THR A 40 -8.78 -11.61 -13.18
CA THR A 40 -9.64 -10.52 -13.69
C THR A 40 -9.73 -10.55 -15.21
N ALA A 41 -10.91 -10.25 -15.76
CA ALA A 41 -11.17 -10.16 -17.19
C ALA A 41 -12.31 -9.17 -17.48
N PHE A 42 -12.32 -8.59 -18.68
CA PHE A 42 -13.47 -7.83 -19.19
C PHE A 42 -14.38 -8.75 -20.00
N PHE A 43 -15.68 -8.70 -19.71
CA PHE A 43 -16.74 -9.39 -20.44
C PHE A 43 -17.69 -8.34 -21.05
N GLY A 44 -17.40 -7.94 -22.29
CA GLY A 44 -18.01 -6.73 -22.86
C GLY A 44 -17.63 -5.50 -22.04
N ASN A 45 -18.63 -4.78 -21.53
CA ASN A 45 -18.42 -3.62 -20.66
C ASN A 45 -18.33 -3.98 -19.16
N ARG A 46 -18.53 -5.25 -18.81
CA ARG A 46 -18.52 -5.72 -17.42
C ARG A 46 -17.12 -6.16 -17.02
N LEU A 47 -16.68 -5.76 -15.84
CA LEU A 47 -15.49 -6.30 -15.20
C LEU A 47 -15.86 -7.56 -14.42
N LEU A 48 -15.06 -8.62 -14.57
CA LEU A 48 -15.15 -9.86 -13.79
C LEU A 48 -13.88 -10.04 -12.97
N ILE A 49 -14.04 -10.47 -11.72
CA ILE A 49 -12.94 -10.80 -10.81
C ILE A 49 -13.25 -12.13 -10.11
N THR A 50 -12.25 -12.99 -9.98
CA THR A 50 -12.36 -14.27 -9.27
C THR A 50 -11.33 -14.36 -8.16
N GLY A 51 -11.63 -15.15 -7.13
CA GLY A 51 -10.76 -15.30 -5.96
C GLY A 51 -10.93 -16.62 -5.23
N GLU A 52 -10.37 -16.68 -4.03
CA GLU A 52 -10.41 -17.86 -3.17
C GLU A 52 -11.83 -18.17 -2.67
N ARG A 53 -12.06 -19.43 -2.29
CA ARG A 53 -13.30 -19.90 -1.64
C ARG A 53 -14.57 -19.51 -2.42
N GLY A 54 -14.58 -19.80 -3.72
CA GLY A 54 -15.73 -19.56 -4.59
C GLY A 54 -16.08 -18.08 -4.79
N THR A 55 -15.17 -17.15 -4.50
CA THR A 55 -15.45 -15.72 -4.62
C THR A 55 -15.47 -15.30 -6.09
N VAL A 56 -16.58 -14.69 -6.51
CA VAL A 56 -16.72 -14.01 -7.79
C VAL A 56 -17.22 -12.60 -7.55
N LEU A 57 -16.65 -11.61 -8.25
CA LEU A 57 -17.16 -10.25 -8.28
C LEU A 57 -17.41 -9.81 -9.71
N TRP A 58 -18.38 -8.92 -9.87
CA TRP A 58 -18.58 -8.21 -11.13
C TRP A 58 -18.90 -6.75 -10.89
N ALA A 59 -18.59 -5.92 -11.88
CA ALA A 59 -18.87 -4.50 -11.83
C ALA A 59 -19.24 -4.01 -13.24
N ASP A 60 -20.37 -3.31 -13.35
CA ASP A 60 -20.79 -2.58 -14.56
C ASP A 60 -20.42 -1.09 -14.49
N SER A 61 -19.98 -0.63 -13.31
CA SER A 61 -19.41 0.68 -13.05
C SER A 61 -18.27 0.55 -12.04
N LEU A 62 -17.44 1.57 -11.88
CA LEU A 62 -16.34 1.56 -10.88
C LEU A 62 -16.81 1.94 -9.47
N GLU A 63 -18.08 2.29 -9.31
CA GLU A 63 -18.66 2.72 -8.05
C GLU A 63 -19.06 1.52 -7.20
N GLU A 64 -19.58 0.45 -7.83
CA GLU A 64 -20.17 -0.67 -7.12
C GLU A 64 -19.67 -2.02 -7.66
N PHE A 65 -19.03 -2.78 -6.77
CA PHE A 65 -18.62 -4.16 -7.03
C PHE A 65 -19.61 -5.10 -6.34
N GLN A 66 -20.31 -5.88 -7.15
CA GLN A 66 -21.19 -6.92 -6.66
C GLN A 66 -20.39 -8.18 -6.35
N ARG A 67 -20.74 -8.88 -5.28
CA ARG A 67 -20.09 -10.13 -4.85
C ARG A 67 -21.06 -11.29 -4.90
N LEU A 68 -20.61 -12.41 -5.45
CA LEU A 68 -21.24 -13.72 -5.39
C LEU A 68 -20.30 -14.72 -4.71
N ASP A 69 -20.83 -15.46 -3.75
CA ASP A 69 -20.19 -16.65 -3.20
C ASP A 69 -20.82 -17.88 -3.84
N LEU A 70 -20.00 -18.70 -4.53
CA LEU A 70 -20.45 -19.91 -5.20
C LEU A 70 -20.74 -21.07 -4.24
N GLY A 71 -20.47 -20.93 -2.94
CA GLY A 71 -20.71 -21.95 -1.92
C GLY A 71 -19.72 -23.12 -1.99
N THR A 72 -18.52 -22.90 -2.51
CA THR A 72 -17.44 -23.90 -2.60
C THR A 72 -16.18 -23.45 -1.84
N ALA A 73 -15.38 -24.41 -1.39
CA ALA A 73 -14.05 -24.15 -0.87
C ALA A 73 -13.01 -23.92 -1.98
N ASP A 74 -13.33 -24.26 -3.23
CA ASP A 74 -12.43 -24.15 -4.38
C ASP A 74 -11.97 -22.70 -4.61
N TRP A 75 -10.72 -22.50 -4.99
CA TRP A 75 -10.11 -21.24 -5.38
C TRP A 75 -10.20 -21.05 -6.88
N LEU A 76 -10.65 -19.88 -7.34
CA LEU A 76 -10.75 -19.55 -8.75
C LEU A 76 -9.57 -18.67 -9.20
N GLU A 77 -8.49 -19.32 -9.64
CA GLU A 77 -7.20 -18.69 -10.01
C GLU A 77 -7.24 -17.79 -11.25
N GLY A 78 -8.14 -18.07 -12.19
CA GLY A 78 -8.18 -17.33 -13.44
C GLY A 78 -9.57 -17.22 -14.00
N VAL A 79 -9.82 -16.13 -14.70
CA VAL A 79 -11.02 -15.92 -15.50
C VAL A 79 -10.63 -15.40 -16.87
N ALA A 80 -11.32 -15.87 -17.91
CA ALA A 80 -11.22 -15.35 -19.26
C ALA A 80 -12.63 -15.21 -19.83
N ALA A 81 -12.82 -14.25 -20.73
CA ALA A 81 -14.13 -14.00 -21.32
C ALA A 81 -14.02 -13.75 -22.82
N SER A 82 -14.85 -14.46 -23.59
CA SER A 82 -15.13 -14.17 -24.99
C SER A 82 -16.22 -13.09 -25.09
N SER A 83 -16.71 -12.81 -26.29
CA SER A 83 -17.84 -11.89 -26.47
C SER A 83 -19.16 -12.40 -25.89
N SER A 84 -19.30 -13.70 -25.62
CA SER A 84 -20.58 -14.32 -25.20
C SER A 84 -20.48 -15.27 -24.01
N LEU A 85 -19.27 -15.61 -23.55
CA LEU A 85 -19.07 -16.55 -22.45
C LEU A 85 -17.87 -16.15 -21.60
N ALA A 86 -18.02 -16.21 -20.28
CA ALA A 86 -16.94 -16.17 -19.32
C ALA A 86 -16.67 -17.57 -18.75
N VAL A 87 -15.40 -17.89 -18.53
CA VAL A 87 -14.95 -19.15 -17.91
C VAL A 87 -13.95 -18.82 -16.81
N ALA A 88 -14.20 -19.34 -15.61
CA ALA A 88 -13.33 -19.28 -14.46
C ALA A 88 -12.78 -20.67 -14.15
N VAL A 89 -11.49 -20.77 -13.80
CA VAL A 89 -10.81 -22.03 -13.50
C VAL A 89 -10.04 -21.95 -12.19
N GLY A 90 -9.79 -23.10 -11.57
CA GLY A 90 -9.29 -23.16 -10.21
C GLY A 90 -8.63 -24.46 -9.75
N ASP A 91 -8.46 -24.56 -8.44
CA ASP A 91 -7.99 -25.77 -7.76
C ASP A 91 -9.01 -26.92 -7.87
N ASN A 92 -8.57 -28.15 -7.57
CA ASN A 92 -9.40 -29.37 -7.65
C ASN A 92 -10.11 -29.59 -9.00
N GLY A 93 -9.54 -29.06 -10.09
CA GLY A 93 -10.15 -29.11 -11.42
C GLY A 93 -11.43 -28.27 -11.54
N ALA A 94 -11.61 -27.26 -10.69
CA ALA A 94 -12.74 -26.35 -10.74
C ALA A 94 -12.78 -25.61 -12.08
N ALA A 95 -13.95 -25.66 -12.73
CA ALA A 95 -14.29 -24.86 -13.89
C ALA A 95 -15.74 -24.40 -13.77
N TYR A 96 -15.98 -23.12 -13.97
CA TYR A 96 -17.30 -22.52 -13.98
C TYR A 96 -17.47 -21.68 -15.25
N SER A 97 -18.68 -21.65 -15.79
CA SER A 97 -18.99 -20.77 -16.92
C SER A 97 -20.22 -19.91 -16.68
N SER A 98 -20.27 -18.80 -17.40
CA SER A 98 -21.37 -17.84 -17.35
C SER A 98 -21.54 -17.13 -18.69
N SER A 99 -22.75 -17.12 -19.23
CA SER A 99 -23.12 -16.30 -20.40
C SER A 99 -23.50 -14.87 -20.02
N THR A 100 -23.61 -14.57 -18.73
CA THR A 100 -24.08 -13.27 -18.21
C THR A 100 -22.99 -12.57 -17.39
N GLY A 101 -22.04 -13.31 -16.82
CA GLY A 101 -21.07 -12.80 -15.84
C GLY A 101 -21.62 -12.73 -14.41
N THR A 102 -22.94 -12.85 -14.21
CA THR A 102 -23.59 -12.83 -12.89
C THR A 102 -24.01 -14.21 -12.40
N ASN A 103 -24.44 -15.09 -13.30
CA ASN A 103 -24.89 -16.44 -12.95
C ASN A 103 -23.88 -17.47 -13.43
N TRP A 104 -23.29 -18.23 -12.51
CA TRP A 104 -22.21 -19.17 -12.80
C TRP A 104 -22.64 -20.61 -12.60
N THR A 105 -22.27 -21.48 -13.55
CA THR A 105 -22.57 -22.92 -13.50
C THR A 105 -21.28 -23.71 -13.44
N ARG A 106 -21.20 -24.68 -12.51
CA ARG A 106 -20.05 -25.58 -12.41
C ARG A 106 -20.04 -26.57 -13.58
N GLU A 107 -18.87 -26.76 -14.18
CA GLU A 107 -18.67 -27.68 -15.29
C GLU A 107 -18.04 -28.99 -14.85
N THR A 108 -18.24 -30.05 -15.63
CA THR A 108 -17.54 -31.32 -15.46
C THR A 108 -16.29 -31.32 -16.33
N THR A 109 -15.11 -31.36 -15.69
CA THR A 109 -13.81 -31.32 -16.36
C THR A 109 -13.23 -32.69 -16.66
N GLY A 110 -13.51 -33.69 -15.81
CA GLY A 110 -12.95 -35.04 -15.91
C GLY A 110 -11.50 -35.15 -15.41
N PHE A 111 -10.99 -34.12 -14.71
CA PHE A 111 -9.67 -34.10 -14.09
C PHE A 111 -9.68 -33.22 -12.83
N THR A 112 -8.69 -33.38 -11.97
CA THR A 112 -8.60 -32.70 -10.66
C THR A 112 -7.37 -31.81 -10.51
N ASN A 113 -6.53 -31.69 -11.55
CA ASN A 113 -5.36 -30.82 -11.53
C ASN A 113 -5.73 -29.38 -11.20
N TRP A 114 -4.91 -28.71 -10.39
CA TRP A 114 -5.07 -27.28 -10.13
C TRP A 114 -4.79 -26.48 -11.40
N LEU A 115 -5.80 -25.80 -11.93
CA LEU A 115 -5.70 -24.90 -13.08
C LEU A 115 -5.27 -23.51 -12.61
N ARG A 116 -4.14 -23.01 -13.10
CA ARG A 116 -3.51 -21.75 -12.67
C ARG A 116 -3.79 -20.59 -13.63
N GLY A 117 -4.12 -20.90 -14.88
CA GLY A 117 -4.47 -19.90 -15.86
C GLY A 117 -5.45 -20.37 -16.91
N VAL A 118 -6.26 -19.44 -17.39
CA VAL A 118 -7.15 -19.59 -18.54
C VAL A 118 -7.03 -18.36 -19.44
N THR A 119 -7.17 -18.57 -20.74
CA THR A 119 -7.33 -17.53 -21.77
C THR A 119 -8.41 -17.96 -22.76
N THR A 120 -8.86 -17.02 -23.58
CA THR A 120 -9.69 -17.30 -24.76
C THR A 120 -9.03 -16.78 -26.03
N GLY A 121 -9.26 -17.47 -27.14
CA GLY A 121 -8.78 -17.10 -28.47
C GLY A 121 -9.35 -18.03 -29.53
N ASN A 122 -9.64 -17.53 -30.72
CA ASN A 122 -10.16 -18.35 -31.83
C ASN A 122 -11.38 -19.24 -31.45
N ASN A 123 -12.34 -18.67 -30.71
CA ASN A 123 -13.54 -19.36 -30.18
C ASN A 123 -13.24 -20.57 -29.27
N LEU A 124 -12.07 -20.59 -28.64
CA LEU A 124 -11.60 -21.65 -27.76
C LEU A 124 -11.13 -21.07 -26.43
N PHE A 125 -11.51 -21.70 -25.33
CA PHE A 125 -10.90 -21.51 -24.02
C PHE A 125 -9.77 -22.52 -23.85
N VAL A 126 -8.63 -22.04 -23.36
CA VAL A 126 -7.47 -22.86 -23.03
C VAL A 126 -7.12 -22.61 -21.58
N ALA A 127 -7.11 -23.67 -20.78
CA ALA A 127 -6.67 -23.65 -19.40
C ALA A 127 -5.36 -24.43 -19.22
N VAL A 128 -4.49 -23.93 -18.34
CA VAL A 128 -3.20 -24.54 -18.01
C VAL A 128 -3.02 -24.66 -16.51
N GLY A 129 -2.23 -25.63 -16.07
CA GLY A 129 -2.04 -25.87 -14.63
C GLY A 129 -0.98 -26.90 -14.26
N GLU A 130 -1.16 -27.51 -13.10
CA GLU A 130 -0.22 -28.44 -12.50
C GLU A 130 0.00 -29.72 -13.33
N GLY A 131 1.21 -30.27 -13.21
CA GLY A 131 1.66 -31.45 -13.93
C GLY A 131 1.66 -31.29 -15.46
N GLY A 132 1.88 -30.07 -15.97
CA GLY A 132 1.85 -29.77 -17.40
C GLY A 132 0.45 -29.83 -18.01
N ARG A 133 -0.61 -29.70 -17.20
CA ARG A 133 -2.00 -29.77 -17.68
C ARG A 133 -2.25 -28.68 -18.72
N ILE A 134 -2.73 -29.09 -19.88
CA ILE A 134 -3.41 -28.23 -20.84
C ILE A 134 -4.79 -28.84 -21.10
N ALA A 135 -5.83 -28.01 -21.01
CA ALA A 135 -7.19 -28.41 -21.32
C ALA A 135 -7.85 -27.37 -22.22
N THR A 136 -8.59 -27.83 -23.23
CA THR A 136 -9.29 -26.98 -24.19
C THR A 136 -10.80 -27.16 -24.08
N ARG A 137 -11.53 -26.07 -24.31
CA ARG A 137 -13.00 -26.07 -24.28
C ARG A 137 -13.52 -25.14 -25.36
N ALA A 138 -14.22 -25.69 -26.36
CA ALA A 138 -14.95 -24.88 -27.32
C ALA A 138 -16.09 -24.12 -26.62
N ALA A 139 -16.57 -22.99 -27.17
CA ALA A 139 -17.63 -22.19 -26.53
C ALA A 139 -18.85 -23.02 -26.08
N ASN A 140 -19.21 -24.06 -26.85
CA ASN A 140 -20.38 -24.91 -26.61
C ASN A 140 -19.99 -26.38 -26.33
N GLY A 141 -18.72 -26.65 -26.04
CA GLY A 141 -18.16 -28.01 -25.95
C GLY A 141 -17.72 -28.40 -24.55
N ASN A 142 -17.42 -29.68 -24.38
CA ASN A 142 -16.80 -30.23 -23.16
C ASN A 142 -15.30 -29.94 -23.12
N TRP A 143 -14.71 -30.10 -21.93
CA TRP A 143 -13.26 -30.05 -21.75
C TRP A 143 -12.58 -31.25 -22.41
N SER A 144 -11.48 -30.98 -23.12
CA SER A 144 -10.57 -31.96 -23.70
C SER A 144 -9.18 -31.76 -23.13
N VAL A 145 -8.51 -32.84 -22.75
CA VAL A 145 -7.12 -32.82 -22.29
C VAL A 145 -6.20 -32.89 -23.49
N GLU A 146 -5.22 -31.98 -23.54
CA GLU A 146 -4.22 -31.94 -24.60
C GLU A 146 -2.84 -32.34 -24.06
N ASN A 147 -1.99 -32.89 -24.93
CA ASN A 147 -0.62 -33.24 -24.57
C ASN A 147 0.29 -32.00 -24.64
N SER A 148 0.88 -31.63 -23.50
CA SER A 148 1.84 -30.52 -23.39
C SER A 148 3.28 -30.95 -23.69
N GLY A 149 3.59 -32.25 -23.59
CA GLY A 149 4.94 -32.77 -23.70
C GLY A 149 5.85 -32.47 -22.50
N THR A 150 5.33 -31.98 -21.38
CA THR A 150 6.10 -31.66 -20.17
C THR A 150 5.35 -32.05 -18.89
N GLY A 151 6.09 -32.34 -17.82
CA GLY A 151 5.54 -32.53 -16.47
C GLY A 151 5.61 -31.27 -15.58
N GLN A 152 6.28 -30.20 -16.06
CA GLN A 152 6.42 -28.95 -15.32
C GLN A 152 5.06 -28.25 -15.19
N HIS A 153 4.83 -27.56 -14.06
CA HIS A 153 3.59 -26.83 -13.87
C HIS A 153 3.55 -25.62 -14.81
N LEU A 154 2.38 -25.38 -15.40
CA LEU A 154 2.12 -24.23 -16.25
C LEU A 154 1.36 -23.19 -15.42
N ASN A 155 1.91 -21.97 -15.35
CA ASN A 155 1.41 -20.91 -14.48
C ASN A 155 0.45 -19.97 -15.19
N ARG A 156 0.69 -19.69 -16.48
CA ARG A 156 -0.13 -18.75 -17.26
C ARG A 156 -0.21 -19.13 -18.72
N VAL A 157 -1.34 -18.79 -19.33
CA VAL A 157 -1.55 -18.89 -20.77
C VAL A 157 -2.14 -17.58 -21.30
N ALA A 158 -1.73 -17.18 -22.50
CA ALA A 158 -2.29 -16.05 -23.24
C ALA A 158 -2.49 -16.42 -24.71
N PHE A 159 -3.49 -15.80 -25.36
CA PHE A 159 -3.64 -15.87 -26.81
C PHE A 159 -3.06 -14.59 -27.41
N ILE A 160 -2.00 -14.74 -28.22
CA ILE A 160 -1.24 -13.62 -28.75
C ILE A 160 -1.13 -13.77 -30.26
N GLY A 161 -1.66 -12.79 -30.98
CA GLY A 161 -1.80 -12.83 -32.44
C GLY A 161 -2.68 -13.99 -32.89
N SER A 162 -2.07 -15.08 -33.33
CA SER A 162 -2.76 -16.30 -33.77
C SER A 162 -2.39 -17.56 -32.99
N GLN A 163 -1.59 -17.44 -31.93
CA GLN A 163 -1.05 -18.59 -31.19
C GLN A 163 -1.35 -18.50 -29.71
N PHE A 164 -1.42 -19.66 -29.05
CA PHE A 164 -1.43 -19.70 -27.59
C PHE A 164 -0.01 -19.78 -27.07
N TRP A 165 0.27 -19.07 -25.98
CA TRP A 165 1.56 -19.09 -25.30
C TRP A 165 1.32 -19.51 -23.86
N ALA A 166 1.92 -20.62 -23.44
CA ALA A 166 1.88 -21.10 -22.07
C ALA A 166 3.28 -21.01 -21.45
N VAL A 167 3.36 -20.48 -20.22
CA VAL A 167 4.61 -20.32 -19.48
C VAL A 167 4.48 -20.97 -18.10
N GLY A 168 5.59 -21.47 -17.56
CA GLY A 168 5.57 -22.25 -16.34
C GLY A 168 6.91 -22.39 -15.63
N ASP A 169 6.95 -23.36 -14.73
CA ASP A 169 8.11 -23.65 -13.88
C ASP A 169 9.31 -24.13 -14.68
N ALA A 170 10.50 -24.00 -14.10
CA ALA A 170 11.77 -24.39 -14.72
C ALA A 170 12.01 -23.79 -16.12
N GLY A 171 11.56 -22.56 -16.35
CA GLY A 171 11.70 -21.86 -17.63
C GLY A 171 10.85 -22.40 -18.77
N THR A 172 9.81 -23.20 -18.47
CA THR A 172 8.98 -23.82 -19.49
C THR A 172 8.21 -22.78 -20.29
N VAL A 173 8.36 -22.80 -21.62
CA VAL A 173 7.57 -22.01 -22.57
C VAL A 173 7.07 -22.92 -23.69
N LEU A 174 5.76 -22.97 -23.90
CA LEU A 174 5.11 -23.75 -24.94
C LEU A 174 4.31 -22.83 -25.87
N VAL A 175 4.43 -23.07 -27.17
CA VAL A 175 3.63 -22.39 -28.21
C VAL A 175 2.60 -23.38 -28.76
N GLY A 176 1.34 -23.01 -28.62
CA GLY A 176 0.17 -23.77 -29.06
C GLY A 176 -0.34 -23.31 -30.42
N SER A 177 -0.84 -24.26 -31.22
CA SER A 177 -1.52 -23.99 -32.48
C SER A 177 -2.80 -23.17 -32.31
N THR A 178 -3.34 -22.59 -33.39
CA THR A 178 -4.63 -21.87 -33.37
C THR A 178 -5.81 -22.69 -32.83
N SER A 179 -5.71 -24.02 -32.89
CA SER A 179 -6.72 -24.94 -32.37
C SER A 179 -6.49 -25.35 -30.92
N GLY A 180 -5.37 -24.94 -30.30
CA GLY A 180 -4.99 -25.26 -28.93
C GLY A 180 -4.67 -26.74 -28.67
N ARG A 181 -4.63 -27.59 -29.71
CA ARG A 181 -4.46 -29.05 -29.57
C ARG A 181 -3.03 -29.56 -29.77
N THR A 182 -2.17 -28.74 -30.36
CA THR A 182 -0.77 -29.08 -30.60
C THR A 182 0.11 -28.04 -29.95
N TRP A 183 1.07 -28.49 -29.15
CA TRP A 183 1.98 -27.64 -28.39
C TRP A 183 3.41 -28.06 -28.64
N THR A 184 4.26 -27.06 -28.88
CA THR A 184 5.69 -27.26 -29.11
C THR A 184 6.50 -26.41 -28.14
N PRO A 185 7.58 -26.93 -27.55
CA PRO A 185 8.49 -26.13 -26.75
C PRO A 185 9.07 -24.96 -27.56
N HIS A 186 9.11 -23.79 -26.95
CA HIS A 186 9.80 -22.64 -27.50
C HIS A 186 11.33 -22.78 -27.28
N THR A 187 12.14 -22.43 -28.27
CA THR A 187 13.61 -22.60 -28.23
C THR A 187 14.38 -21.29 -28.45
N GLY A 188 13.72 -20.13 -28.41
CA GLY A 188 14.35 -18.83 -28.66
C GLY A 188 15.23 -18.32 -27.52
N PHE A 189 15.10 -18.88 -26.32
CA PHE A 189 15.97 -18.65 -25.16
C PHE A 189 15.87 -19.83 -24.18
N THR A 190 16.73 -19.85 -23.15
CA THR A 190 16.67 -20.82 -22.05
C THR A 190 16.77 -20.11 -20.71
N THR A 191 16.09 -20.65 -19.71
CA THR A 191 16.15 -20.19 -18.31
C THR A 191 15.73 -21.33 -17.39
N THR A 192 16.10 -21.25 -16.12
CA THR A 192 15.67 -22.21 -15.08
C THR A 192 14.69 -21.60 -14.10
N ASN A 193 14.46 -20.29 -14.18
CA ASN A 193 13.54 -19.59 -13.30
C ASN A 193 12.07 -19.90 -13.64
N ALA A 194 11.18 -19.84 -12.65
CA ALA A 194 9.75 -19.96 -12.89
C ALA A 194 9.23 -18.75 -13.67
N LEU A 195 8.39 -19.01 -14.68
CA LEU A 195 7.76 -17.99 -15.50
C LEU A 195 6.27 -17.88 -15.13
N ASN A 196 5.80 -16.65 -14.97
CA ASN A 196 4.50 -16.35 -14.35
C ASN A 196 3.53 -15.64 -15.28
N ALA A 197 4.00 -14.92 -16.30
CA ALA A 197 3.12 -14.27 -17.26
C ALA A 197 3.77 -14.08 -18.63
N VAL A 198 2.91 -13.97 -19.64
CA VAL A 198 3.27 -13.66 -21.03
C VAL A 198 2.23 -12.72 -21.61
N ALA A 199 2.67 -11.68 -22.32
CA ALA A 199 1.79 -10.71 -22.98
C ALA A 199 2.48 -10.11 -24.20
N GLY A 200 1.71 -9.56 -25.16
CA GLY A 200 2.29 -8.94 -26.33
C GLY A 200 1.45 -8.99 -27.60
N THR A 201 2.14 -8.87 -28.73
CA THR A 201 1.68 -9.08 -30.10
C THR A 201 2.62 -10.07 -30.80
N ASN A 202 2.40 -10.35 -32.09
CA ASN A 202 3.31 -11.19 -32.88
C ASN A 202 4.74 -10.64 -32.94
N ASP A 203 4.88 -9.32 -32.89
CA ASP A 203 6.16 -8.64 -33.03
C ASP A 203 6.75 -8.21 -31.68
N TYR A 204 5.95 -8.11 -30.62
CA TYR A 204 6.39 -7.58 -29.34
C TYR A 204 5.91 -8.48 -28.22
N LEU A 205 6.78 -9.36 -27.71
CA LEU A 205 6.45 -10.31 -26.64
C LEU A 205 7.26 -10.02 -25.40
N VAL A 206 6.60 -10.03 -24.25
CA VAL A 206 7.25 -10.03 -22.95
C VAL A 206 6.83 -11.28 -22.17
N ILE A 207 7.82 -11.99 -21.64
CA ILE A 207 7.64 -13.11 -20.71
C ILE A 207 8.34 -12.73 -19.42
N VAL A 208 7.64 -12.86 -18.30
CA VAL A 208 8.17 -12.47 -16.99
C VAL A 208 8.00 -13.57 -15.95
N GLY A 209 8.85 -13.53 -14.94
CA GLY A 209 8.87 -14.54 -13.89
C GLY A 209 9.72 -14.14 -12.69
N ASP A 210 10.21 -15.15 -11.98
CA ASP A 210 11.15 -14.99 -10.88
C ASP A 210 12.49 -14.46 -11.40
N ARG A 211 12.80 -13.20 -11.09
CA ARG A 211 14.08 -12.59 -11.48
C ARG A 211 14.31 -12.66 -12.99
N GLU A 212 13.24 -12.55 -13.76
CA GLU A 212 13.24 -12.84 -15.18
C GLU A 212 12.33 -11.88 -15.94
N VAL A 213 12.89 -11.21 -16.94
CA VAL A 213 12.16 -10.42 -17.94
C VAL A 213 12.78 -10.72 -19.30
N ARG A 214 12.05 -11.46 -20.13
CA ARG A 214 12.45 -11.85 -21.48
C ARG A 214 11.64 -11.04 -22.47
N LEU A 215 12.33 -10.35 -23.36
CA LEU A 215 11.70 -9.46 -24.33
C LEU A 215 12.08 -9.89 -25.75
N GLN A 216 11.08 -9.95 -26.63
CA GLN A 216 11.27 -10.07 -28.06
C GLN A 216 10.73 -8.82 -28.74
N ASN A 217 11.54 -8.19 -29.58
CA ASN A 217 11.21 -6.98 -30.31
C ASN A 217 11.35 -7.18 -31.82
N GLY A 218 10.24 -7.07 -32.55
CA GLY A 218 10.14 -7.37 -33.98
C GLY A 218 10.64 -8.77 -34.33
N SER A 219 11.31 -8.88 -35.46
CA SER A 219 12.02 -10.09 -35.90
C SER A 219 13.36 -10.32 -35.19
N GLY A 220 13.66 -9.56 -34.13
CA GLY A 220 14.89 -9.69 -33.35
C GLY A 220 14.91 -10.95 -32.48
N GLY A 221 16.09 -11.27 -31.94
CA GLY A 221 16.25 -12.30 -30.92
C GLY A 221 15.70 -11.86 -29.56
N TRP A 222 15.63 -12.82 -28.62
CA TRP A 222 15.22 -12.56 -27.24
C TRP A 222 16.35 -11.92 -26.44
N THR A 223 16.00 -10.95 -25.61
CA THR A 223 16.91 -10.29 -24.65
C THR A 223 16.53 -10.62 -23.20
N ASP A 224 17.53 -10.58 -22.31
CA ASP A 224 17.38 -10.67 -20.86
C ASP A 224 17.37 -9.26 -20.25
N GLU A 225 16.20 -8.70 -20.02
CA GLU A 225 16.11 -7.32 -19.58
C GLU A 225 16.57 -7.11 -18.12
N VAL A 226 16.84 -8.19 -17.36
CA VAL A 226 17.38 -8.12 -16.00
C VAL A 226 18.91 -8.22 -16.00
N ARG A 227 19.49 -9.05 -16.87
CA ARG A 227 20.92 -9.39 -16.86
C ARG A 227 21.72 -8.74 -17.98
N ASP A 228 21.08 -8.42 -19.10
CA ASP A 228 21.75 -7.71 -20.17
C ASP A 228 22.10 -6.31 -19.67
N ASN A 229 23.35 -5.89 -19.89
CA ASN A 229 23.90 -4.61 -19.40
C ASN A 229 23.33 -3.42 -20.20
N THR A 230 22.01 -3.21 -20.08
CA THR A 230 21.29 -2.09 -20.70
C THR A 230 21.43 -0.85 -19.83
N ALA A 231 21.17 0.33 -20.42
CA ALA A 231 21.28 1.60 -19.69
C ALA A 231 20.24 1.74 -18.55
N SER A 232 19.14 0.99 -18.59
CA SER A 232 18.08 0.98 -17.57
C SER A 232 17.45 -0.41 -17.50
N PRO A 233 18.11 -1.38 -16.86
CA PRO A 233 17.64 -2.76 -16.80
C PRO A 233 16.42 -2.89 -15.90
N ALA A 234 15.60 -3.90 -16.17
CA ALA A 234 14.52 -4.29 -15.27
C ALA A 234 15.12 -4.75 -13.91
N PRO A 235 14.62 -4.22 -12.79
CA PRO A 235 15.01 -4.68 -11.46
C PRO A 235 14.88 -6.19 -11.28
N ASN A 236 15.78 -6.75 -10.48
CA ASN A 236 15.86 -8.18 -10.17
C ASN A 236 14.76 -8.63 -9.18
N TRP A 237 13.50 -8.62 -9.64
CA TRP A 237 12.31 -8.94 -8.85
C TRP A 237 11.55 -10.16 -9.39
N THR A 238 10.57 -10.62 -8.61
CA THR A 238 9.54 -11.54 -9.11
C THR A 238 8.38 -10.75 -9.69
N PHE A 239 8.07 -11.03 -10.96
CA PHE A 239 6.93 -10.50 -11.68
C PHE A 239 5.84 -11.56 -11.83
N TYR A 240 4.58 -11.19 -11.61
CA TYR A 240 3.42 -12.09 -11.63
C TYR A 240 2.44 -11.77 -12.76
N SER A 241 2.55 -10.60 -13.38
CA SER A 241 1.63 -10.15 -14.41
C SER A 241 2.39 -9.39 -15.49
N ALA A 242 1.94 -9.56 -16.73
CA ALA A 242 2.38 -8.77 -17.87
C ALA A 242 1.14 -8.33 -18.66
N SER A 243 1.21 -7.15 -19.27
CA SER A 243 0.20 -6.61 -20.16
C SER A 243 0.86 -5.81 -21.28
N TRP A 244 0.17 -5.72 -22.42
CA TRP A 244 0.58 -4.92 -23.56
C TRP A 244 -0.45 -3.84 -23.84
N GLN A 245 0.00 -2.59 -23.95
CA GLN A 245 -0.84 -1.45 -24.27
C GLN A 245 -0.21 -0.64 -25.41
N GLY A 246 -0.52 -1.00 -26.65
CA GLY A 246 -0.14 -0.22 -27.83
C GLY A 246 1.36 -0.28 -28.15
N SER A 247 2.17 0.51 -27.46
CA SER A 247 3.64 0.58 -27.61
C SER A 247 4.40 0.31 -26.31
N LEU A 248 3.69 -0.08 -25.24
CA LEU A 248 4.22 -0.21 -23.89
C LEU A 248 4.00 -1.61 -23.33
N HIS A 249 5.05 -2.17 -22.73
CA HIS A 249 4.95 -3.35 -21.88
C HIS A 249 4.78 -2.91 -20.43
N PHE A 250 3.72 -3.38 -19.78
CA PHE A 250 3.53 -3.23 -18.34
C PHE A 250 3.76 -4.56 -17.66
N ILE A 251 4.70 -4.58 -16.73
CA ILE A 251 4.97 -5.76 -15.91
C ILE A 251 4.81 -5.40 -14.45
N ALA A 252 4.18 -6.29 -13.70
CA ALA A 252 3.87 -6.05 -12.29
C ALA A 252 4.20 -7.27 -11.44
N GLY A 253 4.67 -7.00 -10.23
CA GLY A 253 5.25 -8.02 -9.37
C GLY A 253 5.02 -7.77 -7.90
N ARG A 254 5.92 -8.34 -7.08
CA ARG A 254 5.86 -8.30 -5.61
C ARG A 254 5.50 -6.90 -5.10
N SER A 255 4.57 -6.86 -4.13
CA SER A 255 4.13 -5.64 -3.46
C SER A 255 3.50 -4.58 -4.39
N GLY A 256 2.96 -4.99 -5.55
CA GLY A 256 2.23 -4.09 -6.47
C GLY A 256 3.14 -3.15 -7.28
N MET A 257 4.45 -3.43 -7.33
CA MET A 257 5.38 -2.62 -8.12
C MET A 257 5.12 -2.85 -9.61
N MET A 258 5.08 -1.75 -10.36
CA MET A 258 4.89 -1.75 -11.80
C MET A 258 6.12 -1.15 -12.49
N LEU A 259 6.53 -1.79 -13.57
CA LEU A 259 7.50 -1.25 -14.50
C LEU A 259 6.84 -1.03 -15.85
N GLU A 260 7.25 0.06 -16.47
CA GLU A 260 6.95 0.40 -17.84
C GLU A 260 8.20 0.16 -18.68
N GLY A 261 8.07 -0.68 -19.69
CA GLY A 261 9.07 -0.87 -20.73
C GLY A 261 8.77 0.05 -21.90
N ILE A 262 9.60 1.06 -22.11
CA ILE A 262 9.45 2.04 -23.20
C ILE A 262 10.56 1.84 -24.23
N LYS A 263 10.21 1.89 -25.51
CA LYS A 263 11.16 1.91 -26.61
C LYS A 263 11.04 3.22 -27.39
N THR A 264 12.13 3.97 -27.51
CA THR A 264 12.14 5.29 -28.16
C THR A 264 12.34 5.22 -29.67
N ASN A 265 13.02 4.17 -30.17
CA ASN A 265 13.09 3.82 -31.59
C ASN A 265 13.58 2.37 -31.76
N ALA A 266 13.57 1.83 -32.98
CA ALA A 266 13.91 0.42 -33.24
C ALA A 266 15.34 0.03 -32.81
N ALA A 267 16.28 0.97 -32.79
CA ALA A 267 17.70 0.75 -32.52
C ALA A 267 18.11 0.89 -31.05
N THR A 268 17.25 1.44 -30.19
CA THR A 268 17.55 1.61 -28.76
C THR A 268 17.09 0.40 -27.94
N PRO A 269 17.84 -0.01 -26.90
CA PRO A 269 17.34 -0.95 -25.89
C PRO A 269 16.06 -0.41 -25.24
N THR A 270 15.20 -1.33 -24.81
CA THR A 270 14.03 -0.96 -24.01
C THR A 270 14.49 -0.37 -22.68
N LEU A 271 13.89 0.75 -22.29
CA LEU A 271 14.13 1.38 -21.00
C LEU A 271 13.06 0.90 -20.03
N TRP A 272 13.48 0.24 -18.95
CA TRP A 272 12.57 -0.13 -17.86
C TRP A 272 12.60 0.94 -16.79
N THR A 273 11.48 1.61 -16.62
CA THR A 273 11.30 2.64 -15.61
C THR A 273 10.14 2.30 -14.71
N GLN A 274 10.28 2.65 -13.44
CA GLN A 274 9.12 2.74 -12.56
C GLN A 274 8.35 4.01 -12.97
N ARG A 275 7.01 3.90 -13.10
CA ARG A 275 6.14 5.06 -13.32
C ARG A 275 6.14 5.98 -12.11
N GLU A 276 6.25 5.40 -10.93
CA GLU A 276 6.44 6.08 -9.65
C GLU A 276 7.46 5.31 -8.80
N THR A 277 8.28 6.04 -8.06
CA THR A 277 9.24 5.49 -7.10
C THR A 277 8.69 5.68 -5.67
N PRO A 278 7.71 4.87 -5.22
CA PRO A 278 7.19 5.00 -3.87
C PRO A 278 8.30 4.73 -2.86
N ILE A 279 8.29 5.49 -1.77
CA ILE A 279 9.24 5.30 -0.68
C ILE A 279 8.83 4.02 0.06
N ARG A 280 9.63 2.96 -0.12
CA ARG A 280 9.35 1.63 0.45
C ARG A 280 10.36 1.21 1.51
N ASN A 281 11.10 2.17 2.04
CA ASN A 281 11.95 1.93 3.19
C ASN A 281 11.08 1.52 4.38
N TRP A 282 11.63 0.68 5.26
CA TRP A 282 10.90 0.32 6.46
C TRP A 282 10.71 1.56 7.31
N LEU A 283 9.48 1.78 7.76
CA LEU A 283 9.15 2.87 8.68
C LEU A 283 9.09 2.28 10.09
N TRP A 284 9.94 2.80 10.98
CA TRP A 284 10.15 2.29 12.33
C TRP A 284 9.35 3.05 13.39
N ASP A 285 9.04 4.32 13.13
CA ASP A 285 8.26 5.13 14.05
C ASP A 285 7.49 6.22 13.32
N VAL A 286 6.38 6.64 13.92
CA VAL A 286 5.56 7.77 13.49
C VAL A 286 5.13 8.57 14.69
N LEU A 287 5.23 9.90 14.58
CA LEU A 287 4.79 10.87 15.55
C LEU A 287 3.72 11.76 14.93
N ARG A 288 2.67 12.07 15.70
CA ARG A 288 1.70 13.11 15.36
C ARG A 288 2.03 14.39 16.14
N LEU A 289 2.28 15.48 15.41
CA LEU A 289 2.26 16.85 15.93
C LEU A 289 0.85 17.46 15.76
N PRO A 290 0.55 18.71 16.16
CA PRO A 290 -0.78 19.29 15.91
C PRO A 290 -1.14 19.46 14.42
N GLU A 291 -0.16 19.69 13.55
CA GLU A 291 -0.42 20.03 12.13
C GLU A 291 -0.11 18.90 11.14
N PHE A 292 0.92 18.08 11.41
CA PHE A 292 1.29 16.97 10.53
C PHE A 292 1.77 15.73 11.31
N TYR A 293 2.01 14.65 10.56
CA TYR A 293 2.69 13.43 10.95
C TYR A 293 4.14 13.48 10.51
N VAL A 294 5.03 12.83 11.25
CA VAL A 294 6.42 12.58 10.87
C VAL A 294 6.72 11.10 11.04
N ALA A 295 7.18 10.44 10.00
CA ALA A 295 7.62 9.04 10.04
C ALA A 295 9.12 8.94 9.75
N THR A 296 9.78 7.96 10.34
CA THR A 296 11.23 7.73 10.16
C THR A 296 11.52 6.28 9.82
N GLY A 297 12.60 6.05 9.07
CA GLY A 297 12.86 4.75 8.48
C GLY A 297 14.30 4.45 8.06
N ASP A 298 14.47 3.34 7.32
CA ASP A 298 15.74 2.94 6.72
C ASP A 298 16.29 3.99 5.75
N ARG A 299 17.59 3.97 5.48
CA ARG A 299 18.27 4.86 4.51
C ARG A 299 18.02 6.34 4.75
N GLY A 300 18.06 6.75 6.03
CA GLY A 300 17.83 8.12 6.45
C GLY A 300 16.43 8.64 6.16
N THR A 301 15.45 7.77 5.91
CA THR A 301 14.11 8.20 5.50
C THR A 301 13.46 9.00 6.61
N VAL A 302 13.07 10.23 6.28
CA VAL A 302 12.13 11.04 7.05
C VAL A 302 10.99 11.43 6.12
N MET A 303 9.75 11.23 6.55
CA MET A 303 8.58 11.58 5.75
C MET A 303 7.60 12.42 6.57
N THR A 304 7.00 13.43 5.96
CA THR A 304 5.93 14.21 6.58
C THR A 304 4.61 14.00 5.85
N SER A 305 3.51 14.19 6.57
CA SER A 305 2.18 14.16 5.98
C SER A 305 1.20 15.01 6.79
N ALA A 306 0.44 15.89 6.15
CA ALA A 306 -0.60 16.65 6.85
C ALA A 306 -1.83 15.79 7.17
N ASP A 307 -2.11 14.79 6.34
CA ASP A 307 -3.39 14.07 6.27
C ASP A 307 -3.27 12.55 6.50
N GLY A 308 -2.05 12.03 6.62
CA GLY A 308 -1.78 10.59 6.72
C GLY A 308 -1.94 9.82 5.40
N VAL A 309 -2.18 10.53 4.29
CA VAL A 309 -2.43 9.99 2.95
C VAL A 309 -1.23 10.24 2.06
N ASN A 310 -0.88 11.52 1.95
CA ASN A 310 0.13 12.02 1.07
C ASN A 310 1.37 12.24 1.92
N TRP A 311 2.38 11.42 1.68
CA TRP A 311 3.63 11.48 2.41
C TRP A 311 4.71 12.05 1.51
N GLU A 312 5.35 13.10 1.99
CA GLU A 312 6.47 13.76 1.31
C GLU A 312 7.78 13.26 1.91
N LEU A 313 8.78 13.01 1.06
CA LEU A 313 10.14 12.70 1.51
C LEU A 313 10.84 13.99 1.91
N GLU A 314 11.36 14.02 3.12
CA GLU A 314 12.15 15.13 3.61
C GLU A 314 13.63 14.90 3.35
N LEU A 315 14.34 15.99 3.05
CA LEU A 315 15.79 15.94 2.92
C LEU A 315 16.43 15.79 4.29
N VAL A 316 17.44 14.92 4.34
CA VAL A 316 18.30 14.74 5.52
C VAL A 316 19.75 15.00 5.13
N PRO A 317 20.63 15.36 6.09
CA PRO A 317 22.06 15.52 5.82
C PRO A 317 22.67 14.24 5.24
N ASP A 318 23.67 14.40 4.36
CA ASP A 318 24.38 13.28 3.71
C ASP A 318 24.88 12.23 4.71
N ALA A 319 25.32 12.68 5.89
CA ALA A 319 25.80 11.81 6.98
C ALA A 319 24.73 10.82 7.51
N ALA A 320 23.44 11.06 7.23
CA ALA A 320 22.33 10.21 7.66
C ALA A 320 21.70 9.37 6.54
N THR A 321 22.05 9.59 5.27
CA THR A 321 21.46 8.90 4.11
C THR A 321 21.60 7.37 4.14
N ASN A 322 22.61 6.84 4.85
CA ASN A 322 22.82 5.41 5.04
C ASN A 322 22.45 4.90 6.45
N SER A 323 21.89 5.75 7.30
CA SER A 323 21.49 5.37 8.66
C SER A 323 20.10 4.71 8.67
N VAL A 324 19.82 3.88 9.66
CA VAL A 324 18.45 3.44 9.98
C VAL A 324 17.94 4.32 11.11
N LEU A 325 16.91 5.13 10.84
CA LEU A 325 16.26 5.95 11.88
C LEU A 325 15.16 5.12 12.55
N LEU A 326 15.34 4.81 13.83
CA LEU A 326 14.54 3.85 14.59
C LEU A 326 13.44 4.49 15.43
N GLY A 327 13.53 5.79 15.70
CA GLY A 327 12.58 6.53 16.53
C GLY A 327 12.51 8.00 16.15
N VAL A 328 11.33 8.61 16.35
CA VAL A 328 11.11 10.04 16.21
C VAL A 328 10.27 10.58 17.37
N GLY A 329 10.67 11.73 17.92
CA GLY A 329 10.01 12.34 19.07
C GLY A 329 10.32 13.81 19.18
N GLY A 330 9.46 14.58 19.84
CA GLY A 330 9.69 16.02 20.00
C GLY A 330 8.42 16.80 20.30
N THR A 331 8.51 18.11 20.08
CA THR A 331 7.39 19.06 20.22
C THR A 331 7.41 20.03 19.04
N THR A 332 6.47 20.98 19.01
CA THR A 332 6.49 22.08 18.04
C THR A 332 7.73 22.97 18.12
N ASN A 333 8.50 22.90 19.22
CA ASN A 333 9.76 23.64 19.36
C ASN A 333 10.96 22.91 18.75
N GLY A 334 10.84 21.62 18.46
CA GLY A 334 11.91 20.85 17.84
C GLY A 334 11.68 19.34 17.90
N LEU A 335 12.13 18.65 16.86
CA LEU A 335 12.06 17.21 16.68
C LEU A 335 13.45 16.57 16.73
N VAL A 336 13.50 15.35 17.24
CA VAL A 336 14.66 14.47 17.20
C VAL A 336 14.28 13.20 16.47
N ALA A 337 15.13 12.78 15.53
CA ALA A 337 15.13 11.42 14.99
C ALA A 337 16.43 10.73 15.41
N ALA A 338 16.32 9.52 15.94
CA ALA A 338 17.46 8.77 16.47
C ALA A 338 17.57 7.41 15.78
N GLY A 339 18.79 6.89 15.64
CA GLY A 339 18.99 5.68 14.84
C GLY A 339 20.35 5.01 14.99
N SER A 340 20.68 4.22 13.97
CA SER A 340 21.85 3.35 13.93
C SER A 340 23.16 4.11 14.09
N GLY A 341 24.16 3.48 14.72
CA GLY A 341 25.51 4.04 14.78
C GLY A 341 25.61 5.33 15.59
N GLY A 342 24.74 5.53 16.58
CA GLY A 342 24.67 6.76 17.37
C GLY A 342 24.08 7.94 16.64
N ARG A 343 23.38 7.74 15.51
CA ARG A 343 22.86 8.86 14.70
C ARG A 343 21.75 9.60 15.45
N ILE A 344 21.88 10.92 15.53
CA ILE A 344 20.81 11.83 15.93
C ILE A 344 20.68 12.91 14.86
N LEU A 345 19.46 13.15 14.41
CA LEU A 345 19.06 14.31 13.63
C LEU A 345 18.17 15.19 14.48
N PHE A 346 18.34 16.50 14.36
CA PHE A 346 17.50 17.49 15.01
C PHE A 346 16.85 18.39 13.96
N SER A 347 15.57 18.68 14.12
CA SER A 347 14.86 19.65 13.31
C SER A 347 14.30 20.76 14.22
N PRO A 348 14.75 22.02 14.06
CA PRO A 348 14.30 23.11 14.91
C PRO A 348 12.90 23.59 14.51
N GLY A 349 12.09 23.95 15.51
CA GLY A 349 10.80 24.60 15.30
C GLY A 349 10.90 26.11 15.18
N ILE A 350 11.69 26.61 14.22
CA ILE A 350 11.89 28.05 13.98
C ILE A 350 11.16 28.51 12.72
N ALA A 351 10.73 29.77 12.73
CA ALA A 351 10.11 30.41 11.58
C ALA A 351 11.18 31.07 10.71
N THR A 352 11.18 30.77 9.41
CA THR A 352 12.07 31.38 8.41
C THR A 352 11.27 32.08 7.32
N SER A 353 11.86 33.13 6.73
CA SER A 353 11.25 33.86 5.62
C SER A 353 11.52 33.16 4.30
N VAL A 354 10.47 32.82 3.57
CA VAL A 354 10.51 32.20 2.23
C VAL A 354 10.07 33.24 1.21
N VAL A 355 10.93 33.55 0.23
CA VAL A 355 10.60 34.49 -0.85
C VAL A 355 10.19 33.70 -2.09
N SER A 356 8.93 33.79 -2.49
CA SER A 356 8.45 33.30 -3.78
C SER A 356 8.51 34.40 -4.83
N THR A 357 9.12 34.10 -5.97
CA THR A 357 9.20 34.98 -7.14
C THR A 357 8.22 34.56 -8.21
N ASN A 358 7.29 35.44 -8.56
CA ASN A 358 6.35 35.22 -9.66
C ASN A 358 6.56 36.27 -10.74
N VAL A 359 6.88 35.83 -11.96
CA VAL A 359 6.96 36.73 -13.11
C VAL A 359 5.60 36.70 -13.82
N ILE A 360 4.85 37.80 -13.71
CA ILE A 360 3.58 37.96 -14.42
C ILE A 360 3.78 39.06 -15.46
N ALA A 361 3.60 38.73 -16.74
CA ALA A 361 3.77 39.66 -17.87
C ALA A 361 5.14 40.39 -17.89
N GLY A 362 6.23 39.69 -17.54
CA GLY A 362 7.58 40.26 -17.54
C GLY A 362 7.93 41.10 -16.31
N VAL A 363 7.02 41.23 -15.35
CA VAL A 363 7.25 41.90 -14.07
C VAL A 363 7.50 40.86 -12.98
N THR A 364 8.68 40.91 -12.35
CA THR A 364 9.01 40.06 -11.19
C THR A 364 8.32 40.60 -9.95
N ASN A 365 7.38 39.83 -9.41
CA ASN A 365 6.76 40.07 -8.12
C ASN A 365 7.41 39.18 -7.07
N PHE A 366 7.74 39.76 -5.91
CA PHE A 366 8.23 39.03 -4.75
C PHE A 366 7.10 38.95 -3.73
N ALA A 367 6.77 37.75 -3.28
CA ALA A 367 5.97 37.56 -2.07
C ALA A 367 6.87 36.91 -1.01
N THR A 368 6.99 37.56 0.15
CA THR A 368 7.73 37.02 1.30
C THR A 368 6.71 36.41 2.25
N ASN A 369 6.78 35.10 2.43
CA ASN A 369 5.99 34.33 3.37
C ASN A 369 6.87 33.91 4.56
N THR A 370 6.26 33.53 5.67
CA THR A 370 6.97 32.92 6.79
C THR A 370 6.57 31.45 6.86
N SER A 371 7.54 30.55 6.93
CA SER A 371 7.33 29.10 7.02
C SER A 371 8.09 28.53 8.22
N SER A 372 7.52 27.53 8.88
CA SER A 372 8.25 26.74 9.88
C SER A 372 9.32 25.87 9.19
N THR A 373 10.47 25.68 9.84
CA THR A 373 11.51 24.71 9.43
C THR A 373 11.30 23.32 10.03
N LEU A 374 10.31 23.17 10.91
CA LEU A 374 10.07 21.92 11.63
C LEU A 374 9.77 20.77 10.67
N ALA A 375 10.48 19.67 10.85
CA ALA A 375 10.45 18.45 10.05
C ALA A 375 10.90 18.57 8.59
N ILE A 376 11.18 19.77 8.08
CA ILE A 376 11.67 19.99 6.71
C ILE A 376 13.16 20.34 6.66
N ASP A 377 13.71 20.89 7.75
CA ASP A 377 15.15 21.14 7.90
C ASP A 377 15.71 20.25 9.00
N TRP A 378 16.66 19.39 8.67
CA TRP A 378 17.28 18.44 9.57
C TRP A 378 18.78 18.68 9.63
N VAL A 379 19.31 18.81 10.84
CA VAL A 379 20.75 18.92 11.10
C VAL A 379 21.24 17.66 11.83
N ALA A 380 22.40 17.16 11.42
CA ALA A 380 23.03 16.03 12.10
C ALA A 380 23.74 16.51 13.36
N ALA A 381 23.39 15.92 14.50
CA ALA A 381 24.05 16.20 15.77
C ALA A 381 25.34 15.38 15.92
N THR A 382 26.31 15.91 16.67
CA THR A 382 27.46 15.14 17.13
C THR A 382 27.07 14.37 18.39
N THR A 383 27.38 13.07 18.42
CA THR A 383 26.98 12.17 19.52
C THR A 383 28.19 11.49 20.13
N PRO A 384 28.20 11.26 21.46
CA PRO A 384 29.33 10.66 22.17
C PRO A 384 29.31 9.13 22.13
N THR A 385 28.61 8.52 21.17
CA THR A 385 28.38 7.07 21.10
C THR A 385 28.24 6.60 19.66
N THR A 386 28.51 5.32 19.44
CA THR A 386 28.22 4.61 18.19
C THR A 386 27.15 3.53 18.36
N ASN A 387 26.55 3.42 19.56
CA ASN A 387 25.46 2.49 19.82
C ASN A 387 24.18 2.93 19.11
N ASP A 388 23.36 1.99 18.66
CA ASP A 388 22.06 2.30 18.06
C ASP A 388 21.13 2.97 19.07
N LEU A 389 20.39 3.99 18.62
CA LEU A 389 19.51 4.81 19.44
C LEU A 389 18.06 4.70 18.95
N GLN A 390 17.09 4.67 19.86
CA GLN A 390 15.68 4.51 19.50
C GLN A 390 14.72 5.24 20.44
N ALA A 391 14.83 5.05 21.75
CA ALA A 391 13.91 5.67 22.70
C ALA A 391 14.07 7.19 22.67
N ILE A 392 12.97 7.94 22.60
CA ILE A 392 13.00 9.41 22.63
C ILE A 392 11.95 9.92 23.62
N ALA A 393 12.33 10.84 24.48
CA ALA A 393 11.44 11.55 25.37
C ALA A 393 11.87 13.01 25.49
N VAL A 394 10.90 13.93 25.59
CA VAL A 394 11.19 15.36 25.70
C VAL A 394 10.31 15.99 26.76
N ARG A 395 10.90 16.81 27.63
CA ARG A 395 10.20 17.60 28.64
C ARG A 395 10.87 18.94 28.83
N SER A 396 10.11 20.03 28.76
CA SER A 396 10.58 21.39 29.11
C SER A 396 11.92 21.75 28.44
N GLY A 397 12.09 21.44 27.15
CA GLY A 397 13.32 21.73 26.40
C GLY A 397 14.50 20.79 26.72
N ARG A 398 14.29 19.70 27.46
CA ARG A 398 15.27 18.63 27.67
C ARG A 398 14.87 17.41 26.86
N TRP A 399 15.72 17.05 25.90
CA TRP A 399 15.60 15.79 25.16
C TRP A 399 16.40 14.70 25.86
N VAL A 400 15.81 13.51 25.88
CA VAL A 400 16.41 12.25 26.34
C VAL A 400 16.32 11.27 25.18
N VAL A 401 17.45 10.66 24.84
CA VAL A 401 17.52 9.58 23.86
C VAL A 401 18.11 8.34 24.52
N GLY A 402 17.45 7.20 24.37
CA GLY A 402 17.90 5.89 24.86
C GLY A 402 18.28 4.95 23.71
N GLY A 403 19.14 3.98 23.98
CA GLY A 403 19.59 3.03 22.96
C GLY A 403 20.31 1.79 23.49
N ALA A 404 21.10 1.18 22.62
CA ALA A 404 21.80 -0.09 22.88
C ALA A 404 22.82 0.04 24.00
N SER A 405 23.09 -1.08 24.67
CA SER A 405 24.01 -1.16 25.81
C SER A 405 23.66 -0.18 26.94
N GLY A 406 22.36 0.11 27.13
CA GLY A 406 21.85 1.05 28.12
C GLY A 406 22.24 2.50 27.89
N THR A 407 22.61 2.87 26.67
CA THR A 407 22.98 4.25 26.34
C THR A 407 21.83 5.19 26.66
N VAL A 408 22.10 6.24 27.43
CA VAL A 408 21.19 7.38 27.60
C VAL A 408 21.95 8.66 27.30
N LEU A 409 21.40 9.49 26.43
CA LEU A 409 21.93 10.79 26.07
C LEU A 409 20.91 11.88 26.43
N THR A 410 21.39 13.03 26.89
CA THR A 410 20.55 14.20 27.15
C THR A 410 21.05 15.43 26.39
N SER A 411 20.12 16.26 25.94
CA SER A 411 20.42 17.55 25.33
C SER A 411 19.43 18.63 25.78
N GLY A 412 19.89 19.87 25.83
CA GLY A 412 19.07 21.07 26.05
C GLY A 412 18.81 21.88 24.77
N ASP A 413 19.41 21.51 23.65
CA ASP A 413 19.33 22.25 22.38
C ASP A 413 19.12 21.33 21.15
N GLY A 414 19.05 20.01 21.36
CA GLY A 414 18.87 19.01 20.33
C GLY A 414 20.13 18.69 19.51
N THR A 415 21.21 19.46 19.64
CA THR A 415 22.42 19.35 18.79
C THR A 415 23.67 18.95 19.58
N ASN A 416 23.77 19.34 20.86
CA ASN A 416 24.84 18.95 21.76
C ASN A 416 24.34 17.91 22.77
N TRP A 417 24.95 16.73 22.76
CA TRP A 417 24.48 15.57 23.54
C TRP A 417 25.51 15.10 24.58
N ALA A 418 25.04 14.89 25.81
CA ALA A 418 25.84 14.38 26.91
C ALA A 418 25.36 12.98 27.33
N ALA A 419 26.29 12.04 27.49
CA ALA A 419 25.99 10.70 27.97
C ALA A 419 25.67 10.71 29.48
N GLN A 420 24.67 9.92 29.86
CA GLN A 420 24.21 9.73 31.24
C GLN A 420 24.29 8.26 31.62
N ALA A 421 24.59 7.99 32.89
CA ALA A 421 24.58 6.63 33.42
C ALA A 421 23.12 6.16 33.61
N SER A 422 22.74 5.10 32.90
CA SER A 422 21.41 4.48 33.04
C SER A 422 21.34 3.43 34.14
N GLY A 423 22.49 2.86 34.51
CA GLY A 423 22.58 1.75 35.47
C GLY A 423 22.08 0.40 34.92
N SER A 424 21.83 0.29 33.61
CA SER A 424 21.34 -0.93 32.95
C SER A 424 22.16 -1.21 31.69
N PRO A 425 22.40 -2.48 31.30
CA PRO A 425 22.99 -2.83 30.00
C PRO A 425 21.93 -3.03 28.90
N ALA A 426 20.64 -2.92 29.23
CA ALA A 426 19.54 -3.25 28.33
C ALA A 426 19.45 -2.35 27.11
N PHE A 427 18.91 -2.86 26.00
CA PHE A 427 18.54 -1.99 24.88
C PHE A 427 17.29 -1.18 25.23
N LEU A 428 17.40 0.16 25.23
CA LEU A 428 16.30 1.07 25.56
C LEU A 428 15.58 1.52 24.28
N SER A 429 14.37 1.02 24.06
CA SER A 429 13.61 1.16 22.81
C SER A 429 12.38 2.08 22.92
N GLY A 430 11.84 2.28 24.14
CA GLY A 430 10.67 3.13 24.38
C GLY A 430 11.01 4.32 25.27
N GLY A 431 10.46 5.50 24.95
CA GLY A 431 10.58 6.70 25.76
C GLY A 431 9.25 7.44 25.89
N ALA A 432 8.94 7.93 27.09
CA ALA A 432 7.75 8.71 27.37
C ALA A 432 7.96 9.68 28.53
N VAL A 433 7.03 10.63 28.69
CA VAL A 433 6.96 11.55 29.82
C VAL A 433 5.55 11.54 30.40
N LEU A 434 5.41 11.30 31.71
CA LEU A 434 4.16 11.47 32.44
C LEU A 434 4.38 12.53 33.54
N GLY A 435 3.73 13.68 33.40
CA GLY A 435 3.96 14.82 34.29
C GLY A 435 5.43 15.26 34.29
N SER A 436 6.11 15.16 35.44
CA SER A 436 7.53 15.47 35.59
C SER A 436 8.46 14.27 35.46
N LEU A 437 7.95 13.09 35.10
CA LEU A 437 8.72 11.85 35.09
C LEU A 437 9.07 11.44 33.67
N PHE A 438 10.35 11.29 33.36
CA PHE A 438 10.84 10.55 32.20
C PHE A 438 10.77 9.05 32.47
N VAL A 439 10.35 8.28 31.47
CA VAL A 439 10.30 6.82 31.51
C VAL A 439 10.96 6.26 30.26
N LEU A 440 11.89 5.33 30.46
CA LEU A 440 12.48 4.52 29.38
C LEU A 440 12.13 3.06 29.58
N THR A 441 11.80 2.36 28.50
CA THR A 441 11.54 0.91 28.50
C THR A 441 12.46 0.20 27.52
N GLY A 442 12.72 -1.08 27.75
CA GLY A 442 13.69 -1.81 26.96
C GLY A 442 13.61 -3.33 27.05
N ASP A 443 14.63 -3.98 26.51
CA ASP A 443 14.78 -5.43 26.56
C ASP A 443 14.89 -5.95 28.00
N ARG A 444 14.70 -7.26 28.19
CA ARG A 444 14.76 -7.94 29.50
C ARG A 444 13.79 -7.35 30.54
N GLY A 445 12.64 -6.85 30.13
CA GLY A 445 11.66 -6.24 31.03
C GLY A 445 12.07 -4.90 31.63
N THR A 446 13.10 -4.24 31.08
CA THR A 446 13.68 -3.03 31.69
C THR A 446 12.70 -1.87 31.67
N ILE A 447 12.52 -1.22 32.84
CA ILE A 447 11.87 0.07 32.99
C ILE A 447 12.78 0.96 33.85
N LEU A 448 13.12 2.15 33.34
CA LEU A 448 13.89 3.16 34.06
C LEU A 448 13.07 4.44 34.18
N THR A 449 13.14 5.10 35.33
CA THR A 449 12.48 6.38 35.57
C THR A 449 13.44 7.45 36.03
N SER A 450 13.19 8.70 35.65
CA SER A 450 14.01 9.85 36.05
C SER A 450 13.18 11.13 36.15
N SER A 451 13.43 11.96 37.18
CA SER A 451 12.79 13.28 37.30
C SER A 451 13.53 14.39 36.55
N ASP A 452 14.81 14.18 36.21
CA ASP A 452 15.71 15.19 35.63
C ASP A 452 16.34 14.77 34.29
N GLY A 453 16.15 13.51 33.90
CA GLY A 453 16.73 12.91 32.69
C GLY A 453 18.20 12.48 32.86
N THR A 454 18.81 12.73 34.01
CA THR A 454 20.24 12.45 34.28
C THR A 454 20.43 11.35 35.32
N ASN A 455 19.56 11.28 36.34
CA ASN A 455 19.58 10.25 37.38
C ASN A 455 18.48 9.24 37.12
N TRP A 456 18.85 7.99 36.83
CA TRP A 456 17.92 6.94 36.42
C TRP A 456 17.78 5.85 37.49
N PHE A 457 16.54 5.44 37.73
CA PHE A 457 16.20 4.43 38.73
C PHE A 457 15.45 3.26 38.07
N PRO A 458 15.90 2.01 38.26
CA PRO A 458 15.20 0.85 37.74
C PRO A 458 13.87 0.60 38.47
N GLN A 459 12.86 0.18 37.73
CA GLN A 459 11.53 -0.18 38.23
C GLN A 459 11.20 -1.63 37.87
N SER A 460 10.43 -2.30 38.72
CA SER A 460 9.97 -3.65 38.44
C SER A 460 8.80 -3.63 37.44
N SER A 461 8.96 -4.32 36.31
CA SER A 461 7.91 -4.49 35.30
C SER A 461 7.04 -5.72 35.51
N GLY A 462 7.51 -6.69 36.33
CA GLY A 462 6.86 -7.98 36.51
C GLY A 462 7.02 -8.96 35.35
N THR A 463 7.86 -8.66 34.35
CA THR A 463 8.13 -9.53 33.19
C THR A 463 9.60 -9.48 32.79
N THR A 464 10.07 -10.51 32.07
CA THR A 464 11.39 -10.54 31.43
C THR A 464 11.32 -10.29 29.92
N ASN A 465 10.12 -10.28 29.34
CA ASN A 465 9.92 -10.00 27.92
C ASN A 465 10.34 -8.56 27.59
N TRP A 466 10.70 -8.32 26.34
CA TRP A 466 11.03 -6.97 25.88
C TRP A 466 9.82 -6.04 25.98
N VAL A 467 9.92 -4.97 26.78
CA VAL A 467 8.94 -3.87 26.84
C VAL A 467 9.31 -2.83 25.77
N TYR A 468 8.86 -3.08 24.55
CA TYR A 468 9.33 -2.41 23.34
C TYR A 468 9.00 -0.91 23.31
N ARG A 469 7.76 -0.51 23.59
CA ARG A 469 7.33 0.89 23.54
C ARG A 469 6.56 1.29 24.79
N VAL A 470 6.74 2.54 25.22
CA VAL A 470 5.92 3.21 26.23
C VAL A 470 5.39 4.53 25.69
N ARG A 471 4.16 4.88 26.06
CA ARG A 471 3.53 6.18 25.81
C ARG A 471 2.79 6.64 27.06
N ALA A 472 2.76 7.96 27.28
CA ALA A 472 1.82 8.57 28.22
C ALA A 472 0.54 8.86 27.45
N LEU A 473 -0.54 8.14 27.78
CA LEU A 473 -1.82 8.18 27.11
C LEU A 473 -2.89 8.52 28.15
N ASN A 474 -3.50 9.70 28.03
CA ASN A 474 -4.28 10.33 29.09
C ASN A 474 -3.43 10.47 30.37
N ASP A 475 -3.99 10.15 31.54
CA ASP A 475 -3.32 10.29 32.83
C ASP A 475 -2.50 9.05 33.25
N ARG A 476 -2.03 8.24 32.29
CA ARG A 476 -1.27 7.02 32.59
C ARG A 476 -0.22 6.68 31.53
N LEU A 477 0.77 5.90 31.94
CA LEU A 477 1.69 5.21 31.06
C LEU A 477 1.07 3.90 30.60
N VAL A 478 1.21 3.62 29.31
CA VAL A 478 0.88 2.34 28.68
C VAL A 478 2.12 1.86 27.96
N ALA A 479 2.59 0.67 28.29
CA ALA A 479 3.74 0.04 27.65
C ALA A 479 3.34 -1.27 26.97
N VAL A 480 3.90 -1.53 25.80
CA VAL A 480 3.61 -2.71 24.99
C VAL A 480 4.90 -3.39 24.53
N GLY A 481 4.84 -4.69 24.26
CA GLY A 481 6.05 -5.42 23.89
C GLY A 481 5.88 -6.87 23.48
N GLU A 482 6.98 -7.62 23.62
CA GLU A 482 7.12 -9.02 23.21
C GLU A 482 6.17 -9.94 23.95
N GLY A 483 5.67 -10.98 23.27
CA GLY A 483 4.74 -11.93 23.87
C GLY A 483 3.35 -11.35 24.13
N GLY A 484 3.00 -10.23 23.49
CA GLY A 484 1.73 -9.54 23.70
C GLY A 484 1.67 -8.78 25.03
N VAL A 485 2.82 -8.41 25.60
CA VAL A 485 2.90 -7.64 26.85
C VAL A 485 2.14 -6.33 26.72
N ILE A 486 1.28 -6.05 27.70
CA ILE A 486 0.69 -4.74 27.97
C ILE A 486 0.88 -4.46 29.46
N LEU A 487 1.53 -3.35 29.79
CA LEU A 487 1.72 -2.86 31.16
C LEU A 487 1.12 -1.46 31.29
N THR A 488 0.58 -1.13 32.46
CA THR A 488 0.06 0.21 32.76
C THR A 488 0.56 0.71 34.11
N SER A 489 0.72 2.03 34.21
CA SER A 489 1.11 2.70 35.45
C SER A 489 0.60 4.14 35.49
N THR A 490 0.16 4.63 36.64
CA THR A 490 -0.21 6.04 36.84
C THR A 490 0.90 6.89 37.46
N ASN A 491 2.01 6.25 37.89
CA ASN A 491 3.09 6.91 38.61
C ASN A 491 4.50 6.52 38.12
N GLY A 492 4.60 5.60 37.16
CA GLY A 492 5.86 5.12 36.58
C GLY A 492 6.63 4.12 37.45
N THR A 493 6.23 3.88 38.69
CA THR A 493 6.92 2.97 39.63
C THR A 493 6.15 1.69 39.89
N ASN A 494 4.82 1.77 39.95
CA ASN A 494 3.94 0.61 40.13
C ASN A 494 3.32 0.22 38.77
N TRP A 495 3.68 -0.95 38.27
CA TRP A 495 3.20 -1.45 36.97
C TRP A 495 2.26 -2.64 37.13
N SER A 496 1.18 -2.62 36.36
CA SER A 496 0.20 -3.71 36.30
C SER A 496 0.17 -4.31 34.90
N SER A 497 0.24 -5.64 34.80
CA SER A 497 0.15 -6.37 33.54
C SER A 497 -1.31 -6.63 33.16
N LEU A 498 -1.62 -6.51 31.87
CA LEU A 498 -2.93 -6.71 31.27
C LEU A 498 -2.86 -7.76 30.16
N VAL A 499 -3.97 -8.46 29.91
CA VAL A 499 -4.08 -9.50 28.88
C VAL A 499 -4.47 -8.87 27.55
N SER A 500 -3.63 -9.03 26.53
CA SER A 500 -3.86 -8.49 25.18
C SER A 500 -4.66 -9.42 24.25
N GLY A 501 -4.78 -10.70 24.59
CA GLY A 501 -5.39 -11.72 23.73
C GLY A 501 -4.49 -12.21 22.58
N THR A 502 -3.21 -11.83 22.56
CA THR A 502 -2.23 -12.28 21.57
C THR A 502 -0.88 -12.60 22.22
N THR A 503 -0.07 -13.42 21.56
CA THR A 503 1.33 -13.69 21.93
C THR A 503 2.32 -12.98 20.99
N ARG A 504 1.82 -12.21 20.03
CA ARG A 504 2.63 -11.49 19.05
C ARG A 504 3.29 -10.26 19.69
N LEU A 505 4.47 -9.89 19.20
CA LEU A 505 5.12 -8.63 19.57
C LEU A 505 4.23 -7.44 19.17
N LEU A 506 3.91 -6.61 20.16
CA LEU A 506 3.26 -5.31 19.99
C LEU A 506 4.34 -4.23 19.94
N ASN A 507 4.42 -3.52 18.81
CA ASN A 507 5.46 -2.53 18.53
C ASN A 507 5.05 -1.11 18.92
N ALA A 508 3.75 -0.79 18.89
CA ALA A 508 3.30 0.53 19.28
C ALA A 508 1.89 0.54 19.86
N VAL A 509 1.59 1.60 20.61
CA VAL A 509 0.28 1.86 21.22
C VAL A 509 0.00 3.36 21.21
N ASP A 510 -1.26 3.73 20.98
CA ASP A 510 -1.75 5.11 21.09
C ASP A 510 -3.22 5.15 21.55
N TYR A 511 -3.70 6.31 22.00
CA TYR A 511 -5.10 6.54 22.39
C TYR A 511 -5.74 7.53 21.42
N LEU A 512 -6.65 7.05 20.59
CA LEU A 512 -7.25 7.75 19.46
C LEU A 512 -8.76 7.53 19.47
N GLY A 513 -9.55 8.58 19.24
CA GLY A 513 -11.02 8.46 19.11
C GLY A 513 -11.68 7.61 20.21
N ASP A 514 -11.39 7.91 21.47
CA ASP A 514 -11.89 7.22 22.66
C ASP A 514 -11.53 5.73 22.78
N SER A 515 -10.45 5.29 22.12
CA SER A 515 -9.96 3.92 22.19
C SER A 515 -8.44 3.84 22.17
N TYR A 516 -7.91 2.83 22.85
CA TYR A 516 -6.52 2.42 22.72
C TYR A 516 -6.35 1.53 21.50
N TYR A 517 -5.33 1.81 20.70
CA TYR A 517 -4.93 0.99 19.57
C TYR A 517 -3.52 0.49 19.77
N ALA A 518 -3.31 -0.81 19.66
CA ALA A 518 -1.99 -1.42 19.68
C ALA A 518 -1.70 -2.10 18.34
N VAL A 519 -0.54 -1.81 17.75
CA VAL A 519 -0.10 -2.40 16.47
C VAL A 519 1.15 -3.23 16.67
N GLY A 520 1.35 -4.25 15.82
CA GLY A 520 2.48 -5.15 15.97
C GLY A 520 2.82 -5.97 14.74
N VAL A 521 3.55 -7.06 14.97
CA VAL A 521 4.03 -7.95 13.90
C VAL A 521 2.88 -8.66 13.21
N GLN A 522 3.12 -9.08 11.96
CA GLN A 522 2.18 -9.88 11.17
C GLN A 522 0.79 -9.22 10.97
N GLY A 523 0.75 -7.90 10.77
CA GLY A 523 -0.49 -7.13 10.58
C GLY A 523 -1.40 -7.06 11.81
N THR A 524 -0.85 -7.21 13.01
CA THR A 524 -1.65 -7.16 14.24
C THR A 524 -2.12 -5.73 14.52
N VAL A 525 -3.44 -5.55 14.68
CA VAL A 525 -4.08 -4.31 15.13
C VAL A 525 -5.14 -4.67 16.18
N LEU A 526 -4.94 -4.23 17.42
CA LEU A 526 -5.84 -4.45 18.54
C LEU A 526 -6.49 -3.13 18.95
N GLN A 527 -7.76 -3.17 19.34
CA GLN A 527 -8.50 -2.04 19.91
C GLN A 527 -9.01 -2.37 21.31
N SER A 528 -8.99 -1.39 22.22
CA SER A 528 -9.64 -1.48 23.52
C SER A 528 -10.18 -0.13 23.97
N GLY A 529 -11.42 -0.07 24.43
CA GLY A 529 -11.96 1.14 25.08
C GLY A 529 -11.51 1.32 26.53
N ASN A 530 -10.93 0.30 27.16
CA ASN A 530 -10.71 0.26 28.62
C ASN A 530 -9.38 -0.38 29.07
N LEU A 531 -8.48 -0.72 28.14
CA LEU A 531 -7.21 -1.44 28.32
C LEU A 531 -7.30 -2.89 28.84
N THR A 532 -8.48 -3.37 29.23
CA THR A 532 -8.69 -4.72 29.80
C THR A 532 -9.25 -5.71 28.79
N THR A 533 -10.12 -5.25 27.90
CA THR A 533 -10.72 -6.07 26.84
C THR A 533 -10.21 -5.61 25.49
N TRP A 534 -9.49 -6.47 24.79
CA TRP A 534 -8.88 -6.18 23.49
C TRP A 534 -9.54 -7.00 22.37
N THR A 535 -9.86 -6.32 21.28
CA THR A 535 -10.42 -6.94 20.06
C THR A 535 -9.42 -6.80 18.94
N ASN A 536 -9.13 -7.89 18.23
CA ASN A 536 -8.31 -7.84 17.03
C ASN A 536 -9.17 -7.38 15.84
N LEU A 537 -8.83 -6.22 15.28
CA LEU A 537 -9.56 -5.63 14.14
C LEU A 537 -9.14 -6.23 12.80
N GLY A 538 -7.99 -6.91 12.75
CA GLY A 538 -7.33 -7.27 11.50
C GLY A 538 -6.82 -6.04 10.74
N THR A 539 -6.24 -6.26 9.57
CA THR A 539 -5.76 -5.18 8.69
C THR A 539 -5.66 -5.66 7.25
N LEU A 540 -5.44 -4.76 6.28
CA LEU A 540 -5.36 -5.07 4.85
C LEU A 540 -4.00 -5.66 4.42
N THR A 541 -3.07 -5.87 5.35
CA THR A 541 -1.74 -6.44 5.08
C THR A 541 -1.31 -7.41 6.19
N THR A 542 -0.45 -8.35 5.88
CA THR A 542 0.21 -9.21 6.90
C THR A 542 1.58 -8.66 7.29
N LYS A 543 1.97 -7.50 6.76
CA LYS A 543 3.24 -6.84 7.08
C LYS A 543 3.26 -6.34 8.53
N SER A 544 4.43 -6.37 9.15
CA SER A 544 4.62 -5.85 10.51
C SER A 544 4.48 -4.33 10.54
N LEU A 545 3.71 -3.84 11.51
CA LEU A 545 3.51 -2.42 11.79
C LEU A 545 4.39 -2.03 13.00
N TYR A 546 5.11 -0.92 12.91
CA TYR A 546 6.06 -0.47 13.94
C TYR A 546 5.66 0.82 14.64
N GLY A 547 4.85 1.67 14.00
CA GLY A 547 4.35 2.90 14.59
C GLY A 547 2.85 3.04 14.43
N VAL A 548 2.21 3.70 15.40
CA VAL A 548 0.83 4.17 15.32
C VAL A 548 0.77 5.58 15.90
N ALA A 549 0.06 6.46 15.20
CA ALA A 549 -0.24 7.82 15.62
C ALA A 549 -1.57 8.27 14.98
N GLY A 550 -2.19 9.32 15.48
CA GLY A 550 -3.46 9.74 14.91
C GLY A 550 -4.09 10.97 15.53
N THR A 551 -5.32 11.24 15.13
CA THR A 551 -6.20 12.24 15.72
C THR A 551 -7.41 11.55 16.35
N SER A 552 -8.33 12.33 16.93
CA SER A 552 -9.62 11.79 17.39
C SER A 552 -10.44 11.12 16.28
N ASN A 553 -10.20 11.48 15.02
CA ASN A 553 -11.00 11.02 13.88
C ASN A 553 -10.22 10.11 12.93
N GLN A 554 -8.93 9.88 13.16
CA GLN A 554 -8.09 9.12 12.24
C GLN A 554 -7.00 8.36 12.99
N ILE A 555 -6.76 7.13 12.55
CA ILE A 555 -5.59 6.33 12.91
C ILE A 555 -4.67 6.18 11.70
N VAL A 556 -3.37 6.33 11.93
CA VAL A 556 -2.30 6.08 10.98
C VAL A 556 -1.34 5.05 11.58
N ALA A 557 -1.03 4.00 10.83
CA ALA A 557 -0.05 2.99 11.22
C ALA A 557 1.02 2.83 10.13
N VAL A 558 2.30 2.79 10.52
CA VAL A 558 3.43 2.65 9.60
C VAL A 558 4.20 1.36 9.84
N GLY A 559 4.89 0.83 8.82
CA GLY A 559 5.61 -0.44 8.96
C GLY A 559 6.58 -0.79 7.83
N ILE A 560 6.85 -2.10 7.70
CA ILE A 560 7.84 -2.62 6.75
C ILE A 560 7.43 -2.38 5.29
N GLU A 561 8.43 -2.29 4.42
CA GLU A 561 8.27 -2.05 2.98
C GLU A 561 7.42 -0.79 2.67
N GLY A 562 7.56 0.28 3.48
CA GLY A 562 6.86 1.56 3.33
C GLY A 562 5.35 1.52 3.57
N VAL A 563 4.85 0.51 4.29
CA VAL A 563 3.43 0.46 4.65
C VAL A 563 3.07 1.71 5.45
N ALA A 564 2.09 2.45 4.96
CA ALA A 564 1.35 3.47 5.69
C ALA A 564 -0.15 3.17 5.51
N LEU A 565 -0.78 2.73 6.58
CA LEU A 565 -2.21 2.43 6.62
C LEU A 565 -2.92 3.56 7.36
N ARG A 566 -4.14 3.85 6.93
CA ARG A 566 -5.00 4.78 7.64
C ARG A 566 -6.42 4.27 7.74
N SER A 567 -7.14 4.74 8.75
CA SER A 567 -8.57 4.53 8.88
C SER A 567 -9.20 5.73 9.58
N LEU A 568 -10.41 6.09 9.16
CA LEU A 568 -11.21 7.10 9.84
C LEU A 568 -11.97 6.44 11.00
N LEU A 569 -11.87 7.04 12.19
CA LEU A 569 -12.51 6.54 13.42
C LEU A 569 -13.96 7.02 13.56
N THR A 570 -14.28 8.17 12.97
CA THR A 570 -15.60 8.76 13.00
C THR A 570 -16.10 9.04 11.59
N ALA A 571 -17.40 8.80 11.38
CA ALA A 571 -18.08 9.29 10.20
C ALA A 571 -18.20 10.81 10.34
N ALA A 572 -17.41 11.56 9.58
CA ALA A 572 -17.52 13.00 9.49
C ALA A 572 -18.80 13.35 8.74
N VAL A 573 -19.64 14.13 9.42
CA VAL A 573 -20.95 14.59 8.93
C VAL A 573 -20.86 15.99 8.31
N GLU A 574 -19.65 16.50 8.07
CA GLU A 574 -19.46 17.82 7.47
C GLU A 574 -19.93 17.82 6.01
N PRO A 575 -20.77 18.79 5.62
CA PRO A 575 -21.27 18.86 4.26
C PRO A 575 -20.17 19.28 3.29
N VAL A 576 -20.30 18.84 2.03
CA VAL A 576 -19.49 19.40 0.94
C VAL A 576 -19.78 20.89 0.78
N SER A 577 -18.73 21.68 0.58
CA SER A 577 -18.82 23.11 0.30
C SER A 577 -18.68 23.36 -1.20
N PHE A 578 -19.56 24.21 -1.73
CA PHE A 578 -19.50 24.70 -3.10
C PHE A 578 -18.74 26.04 -3.12
N THR A 579 -17.42 25.96 -3.28
CA THR A 579 -16.50 27.10 -3.15
C THR A 579 -16.58 28.06 -4.33
N ARG A 580 -16.81 27.55 -5.54
CA ARG A 580 -17.02 28.37 -6.74
C ARG A 580 -17.92 27.66 -7.73
N PHE A 581 -18.72 28.45 -8.44
CA PHE A 581 -19.48 28.01 -9.61
C PHE A 581 -19.15 28.92 -10.79
N SER A 582 -19.01 28.33 -11.98
CA SER A 582 -18.97 29.05 -13.25
C SER A 582 -19.65 28.22 -14.33
N ARG A 583 -20.04 28.86 -15.43
CA ARG A 583 -20.52 28.18 -16.64
C ARG A 583 -19.65 28.61 -17.81
N SER A 584 -19.04 27.65 -18.51
CA SER A 584 -18.16 27.89 -19.66
C SER A 584 -18.44 26.87 -20.75
N SER A 585 -18.54 27.31 -22.01
CA SER A 585 -18.79 26.46 -23.18
C SER A 585 -19.97 25.49 -23.03
N GLY A 586 -21.02 25.90 -22.31
CA GLY A 586 -22.20 25.06 -22.09
C GLY A 586 -22.01 23.96 -21.03
N GLN A 587 -20.98 24.03 -20.18
CA GLN A 587 -20.80 23.13 -19.03
C GLN A 587 -20.79 23.90 -17.70
N ASN A 588 -21.29 23.25 -16.66
CA ASN A 588 -21.18 23.73 -15.29
C ASN A 588 -19.81 23.33 -14.73
N LEU A 589 -19.12 24.30 -14.14
CA LEU A 589 -17.82 24.11 -13.49
C LEU A 589 -18.00 24.39 -11.99
N LEU A 590 -17.88 23.36 -11.17
CA LEU A 590 -18.04 23.43 -9.72
C LEU A 590 -16.70 23.18 -9.05
N LEU A 591 -16.20 24.17 -8.30
CA LEU A 591 -15.09 23.96 -7.37
C LEU A 591 -15.70 23.61 -6.02
N LEU A 592 -15.46 22.39 -5.59
CA LEU A 592 -15.97 21.82 -4.34
C LEU A 592 -14.83 21.69 -3.34
N SER A 593 -15.15 21.79 -2.05
CA SER A 593 -14.24 21.41 -0.98
C SER A 593 -14.93 20.52 0.05
N GLY A 594 -14.24 19.51 0.56
CA GLY A 594 -14.72 18.56 1.54
C GLY A 594 -13.58 17.81 2.21
N LEU A 595 -13.92 16.92 3.12
CA LEU A 595 -12.92 16.08 3.80
C LEU A 595 -12.40 15.00 2.85
N VAL A 596 -11.10 14.71 2.93
CA VAL A 596 -10.45 13.65 2.16
C VAL A 596 -11.11 12.29 2.47
N ASP A 597 -11.20 11.40 1.46
CA ASP A 597 -11.90 10.10 1.44
C ASP A 597 -13.42 10.16 1.53
N ARG A 598 -14.00 11.35 1.36
CA ARG A 598 -15.46 11.45 1.32
C ARG A 598 -15.98 11.25 -0.07
N ARG A 599 -16.84 10.24 -0.20
CA ARG A 599 -17.67 10.04 -1.37
C ARG A 599 -18.95 10.85 -1.28
N VAL A 600 -19.24 11.57 -2.35
CA VAL A 600 -20.40 12.44 -2.47
C VAL A 600 -21.02 12.24 -3.84
N THR A 601 -22.32 12.03 -3.89
CA THR A 601 -23.11 12.11 -5.13
C THR A 601 -23.59 13.54 -5.31
N LEU A 602 -23.24 14.16 -6.44
CA LEU A 602 -23.83 15.44 -6.83
C LEU A 602 -25.27 15.20 -7.26
N GLU A 603 -26.22 15.84 -6.60
CA GLU A 603 -27.62 15.82 -7.02
C GLU A 603 -28.01 17.18 -7.56
N ARG A 604 -28.82 17.19 -8.62
CA ARG A 604 -29.34 18.41 -9.25
C ARG A 604 -30.86 18.49 -9.17
N SER A 605 -31.38 19.71 -9.13
CA SER A 605 -32.82 19.99 -9.17
C SER A 605 -33.11 21.29 -9.91
N THR A 606 -34.26 21.38 -10.56
CA THR A 606 -34.80 22.63 -11.11
C THR A 606 -35.90 23.23 -10.23
N THR A 607 -36.40 22.48 -9.23
CA THR A 607 -37.56 22.85 -8.40
C THR A 607 -37.30 22.81 -6.89
N LEU A 608 -36.12 22.37 -6.45
CA LEU A 608 -35.74 22.06 -5.06
C LEU A 608 -36.48 20.87 -4.42
N THR A 609 -37.48 20.30 -5.09
CA THR A 609 -38.28 19.18 -4.58
C THR A 609 -37.88 17.85 -5.20
N ASN A 610 -37.67 17.84 -6.52
CA ASN A 610 -37.28 16.64 -7.26
C ASN A 610 -35.79 16.72 -7.54
N TRP A 611 -35.04 15.76 -7.01
CA TRP A 611 -33.59 15.68 -7.16
C TRP A 611 -33.24 14.50 -8.06
N VAL A 612 -32.38 14.78 -9.04
CA VAL A 612 -31.83 13.80 -9.97
C VAL A 612 -30.39 13.54 -9.53
N GLU A 613 -30.06 12.27 -9.33
CA GLU A 613 -28.69 11.84 -9.04
C GLU A 613 -27.79 12.09 -10.25
N GLY A 614 -26.64 12.70 -10.00
CA GLY A 614 -25.56 12.92 -10.95
C GLY A 614 -24.36 12.08 -10.60
N VAL A 615 -23.17 12.61 -10.87
CA VAL A 615 -21.90 11.91 -10.67
C VAL A 615 -21.55 11.74 -9.18
N THR A 616 -21.05 10.55 -8.84
CA THR A 616 -20.41 10.28 -7.55
C THR A 616 -18.92 10.52 -7.65
N PHE A 617 -18.35 11.28 -6.71
CA PHE A 617 -16.93 11.61 -6.68
C PHE A 617 -16.37 11.45 -5.26
N GLU A 618 -15.04 11.38 -5.15
CA GLU A 618 -14.33 11.25 -3.88
C GLU A 618 -13.27 12.34 -3.76
N PHE A 619 -13.18 13.00 -2.60
CA PHE A 619 -12.10 13.94 -2.31
C PHE A 619 -10.81 13.16 -2.03
N ILE A 620 -10.00 12.96 -3.04
CA ILE A 620 -8.73 12.22 -2.93
C ILE A 620 -7.51 13.14 -2.80
N ASP A 621 -7.65 14.42 -3.17
CA ASP A 621 -6.58 15.40 -3.08
C ASP A 621 -6.45 15.94 -1.65
N ARG A 622 -5.20 16.15 -1.19
CA ARG A 622 -4.88 16.63 0.17
C ARG A 622 -5.51 17.96 0.53
N SER A 623 -5.77 18.83 -0.45
CA SER A 623 -6.43 20.11 -0.21
C SER A 623 -7.89 19.95 0.16
N GLY A 624 -8.44 18.74 -0.02
CA GLY A 624 -9.86 18.48 0.09
C GLY A 624 -10.64 19.19 -1.01
N THR A 625 -10.01 19.63 -2.10
CA THR A 625 -10.69 20.33 -3.20
C THR A 625 -10.84 19.44 -4.42
N LEU A 626 -11.95 19.62 -5.15
CA LEU A 626 -12.24 18.93 -6.39
C LEU A 626 -12.85 19.92 -7.39
N LEU A 627 -12.34 19.91 -8.63
CA LEU A 627 -12.96 20.63 -9.73
C LEU A 627 -13.81 19.66 -10.55
N LEU A 628 -15.12 19.88 -10.56
CA LEU A 628 -16.09 19.01 -11.23
C LEU A 628 -16.69 19.72 -12.45
N LEU A 629 -16.69 19.02 -13.59
CA LEU A 629 -17.38 19.43 -14.81
C LEU A 629 -18.67 18.63 -14.93
N GLU A 630 -19.81 19.32 -15.03
CA GLU A 630 -21.14 18.73 -15.06
C GLU A 630 -21.94 19.30 -16.24
N ALA A 631 -22.69 18.44 -16.94
CA ALA A 631 -23.57 18.90 -18.00
C ALA A 631 -24.76 19.70 -17.44
N PRO A 632 -25.13 20.83 -18.05
CA PRO A 632 -26.28 21.62 -17.60
C PRO A 632 -27.58 20.83 -17.79
N ASP A 633 -28.63 21.28 -17.11
CA ASP A 633 -29.96 20.78 -17.36
C ASP A 633 -30.41 21.14 -18.80
N THR A 634 -31.07 20.19 -19.46
CA THR A 634 -31.52 20.33 -20.85
C THR A 634 -32.99 20.72 -20.96
N SER A 635 -33.72 20.84 -19.84
CA SER A 635 -35.16 21.15 -19.83
C SER A 635 -35.45 22.64 -20.10
N GLY A 636 -34.41 23.49 -20.16
CA GLY A 636 -34.55 24.93 -20.34
C GLY A 636 -35.03 25.65 -19.09
N ALA A 637 -34.92 25.03 -17.92
CA ALA A 637 -35.28 25.66 -16.65
C ALA A 637 -34.43 26.92 -16.42
N PRO A 638 -35.02 27.99 -15.86
CA PRO A 638 -34.31 29.25 -15.63
C PRO A 638 -33.28 29.16 -14.50
N ARG A 639 -33.32 28.09 -13.69
CA ARG A 639 -32.45 27.87 -12.53
C ARG A 639 -32.14 26.39 -12.38
N GLU A 640 -30.92 26.12 -11.92
CA GLU A 640 -30.45 24.81 -11.47
C GLU A 640 -29.95 24.94 -10.03
N PHE A 641 -30.26 23.94 -9.22
CA PHE A 641 -29.85 23.83 -7.83
C PHE A 641 -29.03 22.55 -7.67
N PHE A 642 -27.96 22.63 -6.87
CA PHE A 642 -27.07 21.50 -6.59
C PHE A 642 -27.02 21.23 -5.10
N ARG A 643 -26.90 19.95 -4.73
CA ARG A 643 -26.53 19.53 -3.38
C ARG A 643 -25.63 18.31 -3.45
N GLY A 644 -24.76 18.14 -2.45
CA GLY A 644 -24.03 16.90 -2.27
C GLY A 644 -24.77 15.97 -1.31
N ARG A 645 -25.04 14.74 -1.72
CA ARG A 645 -25.49 13.68 -0.83
C ARG A 645 -24.30 12.81 -0.46
N MET A 646 -24.02 12.67 0.83
CA MET A 646 -23.00 11.76 1.33
C MET A 646 -23.39 10.32 1.01
N VAL A 647 -22.43 9.53 0.52
CA VAL A 647 -22.61 8.09 0.31
C VAL A 647 -21.64 7.30 1.19
N PRO A 648 -22.00 6.07 1.62
CA PRO A 648 -21.18 5.24 2.49
C PRO A 648 -19.78 4.90 1.96
#